data_AF-A0A5C6X267-F1
#
_entry.id   AF-A0A5C6X267-F1
#
_cell.length_a   1.000
_cell.length_b   1.000
_cell.length_c   1.000
_cell.angle_alpha   90.00
_cell.angle_beta   90.00
_cell.angle_gamma   90.00
#
_symmetry.space_group_name_H-M   'P 1'
#
loop_
_entity.id
_entity.type
_entity.pdbx_description
1 polymer ?
#
loop_
_entity_poly.entity_id
_entity_poly.type
_entity_poly.pdbx_seq_one_letter_code
_entity_poly.pdbx_strand_id
1 'polypeptide(L)'
;MLALVTATMSLSFAGCSGEEAPVEETRAVVGISPELDQRLVVPTSRLRLRLIGSDRIVADHARVTLRGDIEGGESFEVSLRAEPERQGDVGELFVTIDAAEWLWPKAPAVQEWFAMMRVEVSLRDEVGEVARGELAGARVRFIRALAPQLTSDGEAPSFVNGSLRLEGHGVLRPEEGQTWAVVEQGFVEATPGGRRDLSGERLPVRWSGTREVAEVRLEPGVFGVHPGEYDVTLRLENELREGAGVTTGQSGLEVAGPLQPTFLATLEPASASRGQIVTMRGRGFVGAGQGYGMILRYEGTFDPADAALPSVNYEGSRALERAVDVVQSDEVLLQEVWYSVEGRTLGGLGATPGIFEGSITPVVFDGAGESVGVGWQGEFEVLPTRQVVWLKYLPAFSRALDTFGLGNVEREIRDRILAVARRDFEGVNIVFVEDEPEDFGDYAVVEMGGPDPSGNNAFGYDNTFNDQAKDTGNLYLNDYLGGINRQSGENFNVLFGGVFVESFTYFSPTLTPGNRDGSEHFDRVFGPFMPALGGEAVRGSEVGSGPRAAQIEEAVRVAGNVIGNTMVHEIGHSLGLTHLPEDWEAPGTIFHNAEPGGFIMDAGSDRSFEQRAELDGEGPAVFNEVNSAYLREILPLD
;
A
#
# COMPACT_ATOMS: atom_id res chain seq x y z
N MET A 1 57.54 -40.59 4.90
CA MET A 1 58.96 -40.33 4.61
C MET A 1 59.01 -38.93 3.98
N LEU A 2 59.64 -37.98 4.68
CA LEU A 2 60.06 -36.61 4.31
C LEU A 2 58.97 -35.64 3.74
N ALA A 3 58.57 -34.59 4.47
CA ALA A 3 59.20 -33.26 4.68
C ALA A 3 58.94 -32.31 3.49
N LEU A 4 58.37 -31.10 3.66
CA LEU A 4 59.03 -29.82 4.02
C LEU A 4 57.89 -28.75 4.06
N VAL A 5 57.60 -28.02 5.14
CA VAL A 5 58.25 -26.82 5.74
C VAL A 5 57.24 -25.67 5.78
N THR A 6 56.83 -25.38 7.01
CA THR A 6 56.13 -24.19 7.48
C THR A 6 57.19 -23.17 7.88
N ALA A 7 57.12 -21.93 7.38
CA ALA A 7 57.94 -20.82 7.84
C ALA A 7 57.07 -19.84 8.61
N THR A 8 57.23 -19.84 9.92
CA THR A 8 56.74 -18.82 10.85
C THR A 8 57.85 -17.80 11.05
N MET A 9 57.59 -16.52 10.83
CA MET A 9 58.48 -15.45 11.29
C MET A 9 57.69 -14.51 12.19
N SER A 10 57.93 -14.68 13.49
CA SER A 10 57.56 -13.73 14.54
C SER A 10 58.55 -12.59 14.55
N LEU A 11 58.08 -11.34 14.59
CA LEU A 11 58.86 -10.21 15.06
C LEU A 11 58.17 -9.59 16.28
N SER A 12 58.97 -9.41 17.33
CA SER A 12 58.58 -8.95 18.66
C SER A 12 58.88 -7.46 18.85
N PHE A 13 57.88 -6.75 19.37
CA PHE A 13 57.88 -5.60 20.30
C PHE A 13 58.90 -4.44 20.21
N ALA A 14 58.36 -3.21 20.16
CA ALA A 14 58.77 -2.12 21.03
C ALA A 14 57.56 -1.21 21.34
N GLY A 15 57.30 -0.95 22.63
CA GLY A 15 56.15 -0.22 23.12
C GLY A 15 56.31 1.30 23.13
N CYS A 16 55.18 1.98 23.04
CA CYS A 16 54.96 3.31 23.59
C CYS A 16 53.81 3.22 24.60
N SER A 17 54.10 3.73 25.78
CA SER A 17 53.28 3.81 26.98
C SER A 17 52.10 4.77 26.83
N GLY A 18 50.96 4.39 27.42
CA GLY A 18 49.97 5.33 27.94
C GLY A 18 48.69 5.47 27.12
N GLU A 19 47.88 4.41 27.07
CA GLU A 19 46.43 4.59 26.96
C GLU A 19 45.84 4.01 28.24
N GLU A 20 45.36 4.90 29.11
CA GLU A 20 44.34 4.52 30.09
C GLU A 20 43.26 3.78 29.31
N ALA A 21 42.92 2.55 29.74
CA ALA A 21 41.76 1.87 29.18
C ALA A 21 40.60 2.87 29.21
N PRO A 22 39.91 3.12 28.08
CA PRO A 22 38.85 4.11 28.04
C PRO A 22 37.89 3.76 29.17
N VAL A 23 37.65 4.74 30.05
CA VAL A 23 36.66 4.63 31.10
C VAL A 23 35.39 4.16 30.40
N GLU A 24 34.88 2.98 30.73
CA GLU A 24 33.55 2.54 30.30
C GLU A 24 32.58 3.61 30.77
N GLU A 25 32.25 4.57 29.90
CA GLU A 25 31.16 5.50 30.14
C GLU A 25 29.92 4.64 30.20
N THR A 26 29.48 4.35 31.42
CA THR A 26 28.23 3.64 31.67
C THR A 26 27.11 4.47 31.08
N ARG A 27 26.67 4.09 29.89
CA ARG A 27 25.55 4.69 29.19
C ARG A 27 24.34 4.73 30.12
N ALA A 28 23.68 5.88 30.19
CA ALA A 28 22.49 6.02 31.01
C ALA A 28 21.37 5.09 30.51
N VAL A 29 20.88 4.22 31.39
CA VAL A 29 19.74 3.34 31.10
C VAL A 29 18.46 4.16 31.21
N VAL A 30 17.68 4.21 30.12
CA VAL A 30 16.41 4.93 30.07
C VAL A 30 15.32 4.12 30.78
N GLY A 31 14.51 4.79 31.61
CA GLY A 31 13.34 4.16 32.22
C GLY A 31 12.20 4.01 31.22
N ILE A 32 11.64 2.80 31.09
CA ILE A 32 10.43 2.52 30.31
C ILE A 32 9.35 1.92 31.21
N SER A 33 8.08 2.03 30.78
CA SER A 33 6.94 1.45 31.52
C SER A 33 6.29 0.34 30.70
N PRO A 34 6.49 -0.95 31.04
CA PRO A 34 5.81 -2.05 30.38
C PRO A 34 4.32 -2.08 30.73
N GLU A 35 3.46 -2.25 29.74
CA GLU A 35 2.03 -2.50 29.91
C GLU A 35 1.65 -3.85 29.30
N LEU A 36 0.77 -4.59 29.98
CA LEU A 36 0.26 -5.87 29.53
C LEU A 36 -1.22 -5.76 29.15
N ASP A 37 -1.49 -5.84 27.85
CA ASP A 37 -2.83 -5.70 27.25
C ASP A 37 -3.74 -6.91 27.56
N GLN A 38 -3.15 -8.03 27.97
CA GLN A 38 -3.81 -9.31 28.12
C GLN A 38 -3.91 -9.73 29.59
N ARG A 39 -5.15 -9.78 30.10
CA ARG A 39 -5.46 -10.27 31.46
C ARG A 39 -6.03 -11.67 31.51
N LEU A 40 -6.37 -12.25 30.35
CA LEU A 40 -6.82 -13.63 30.19
C LEU A 40 -5.89 -14.34 29.21
N VAL A 41 -5.29 -15.44 29.66
CA VAL A 41 -4.29 -16.22 28.92
C VAL A 41 -4.82 -17.65 28.71
N VAL A 42 -4.83 -18.09 27.46
CA VAL A 42 -5.11 -19.47 27.04
C VAL A 42 -3.79 -20.13 26.57
N PRO A 43 -3.75 -21.46 26.33
CA PRO A 43 -2.52 -22.19 25.99
C PRO A 43 -1.66 -21.54 24.91
N THR A 44 -2.29 -20.98 23.88
CA THR A 44 -1.65 -20.45 22.66
C THR A 44 -1.58 -18.92 22.62
N SER A 45 -1.90 -18.23 23.73
CA SER A 45 -1.84 -16.76 23.77
C SER A 45 -0.44 -16.23 23.47
N ARG A 46 -0.40 -15.13 22.70
CA ARG A 46 0.81 -14.33 22.52
C ARG A 46 0.67 -13.04 23.32
N LEU A 47 1.33 -12.99 24.49
CA LEU A 47 1.29 -11.83 25.36
C LEU A 47 2.07 -10.69 24.75
N ARG A 48 1.37 -9.63 24.35
CA ARG A 48 2.00 -8.40 23.85
C ARG A 48 2.25 -7.44 25.02
N LEU A 49 3.51 -7.07 25.20
CA LEU A 49 3.95 -6.05 26.14
C LEU A 49 4.25 -4.77 25.37
N ARG A 50 3.50 -3.70 25.68
CA ARG A 50 3.76 -2.36 25.15
C ARG A 50 4.78 -1.65 26.04
N LEU A 51 5.82 -1.04 25.47
CA LEU A 51 6.88 -0.39 26.21
C LEU A 51 6.78 1.14 26.09
N ILE A 52 6.08 1.77 27.04
CA ILE A 52 5.88 3.23 27.01
C ILE A 52 7.20 3.94 27.29
N GLY A 53 7.48 4.98 26.50
CA GLY A 53 8.70 5.79 26.58
C GLY A 53 9.88 5.24 25.78
N SER A 54 9.64 4.29 24.87
CA SER A 54 10.68 3.68 24.04
C SER A 54 10.71 4.21 22.59
N ASP A 55 10.03 5.32 22.31
CA ASP A 55 9.85 5.91 20.97
C ASP A 55 11.16 6.22 20.25
N ARG A 56 12.20 6.57 21.01
CA ARG A 56 13.55 6.91 20.49
C ARG A 56 14.62 5.87 20.82
N ILE A 57 14.24 4.75 21.40
CA ILE A 57 15.19 3.73 21.85
C ILE A 57 15.44 2.75 20.72
N VAL A 58 16.70 2.59 20.33
CA VAL A 58 17.15 1.54 19.40
C VAL A 58 17.69 0.38 20.21
N ALA A 59 17.12 -0.81 20.02
CA ALA A 59 17.50 -2.02 20.72
C ALA A 59 17.35 -3.22 19.78
N ASP A 60 18.33 -4.12 19.79
CA ASP A 60 18.35 -5.32 18.94
C ASP A 60 17.64 -6.49 19.60
N HIS A 61 17.54 -6.48 20.93
CA HIS A 61 16.84 -7.52 21.68
C HIS A 61 16.32 -7.04 23.04
N ALA A 62 15.29 -7.71 23.52
CA ALA A 62 14.73 -7.56 24.85
C ALA A 62 15.00 -8.81 25.69
N ARG A 63 15.44 -8.63 26.93
CA ARG A 63 15.35 -9.67 27.97
C ARG A 63 14.09 -9.42 28.79
N VAL A 64 13.20 -10.39 28.83
CA VAL A 64 11.99 -10.32 29.64
C VAL A 64 12.04 -11.37 30.75
N THR A 65 11.83 -10.93 31.98
CA THR A 65 11.71 -11.81 33.15
C THR A 65 10.30 -11.71 33.70
N LEU A 66 9.58 -12.83 33.69
CA LEU A 66 8.23 -13.00 34.18
C LEU A 66 8.29 -13.74 35.50
N ARG A 67 7.80 -13.13 36.58
CA ARG A 67 7.56 -13.78 37.86
C ARG A 67 6.08 -13.81 38.13
N GLY A 68 5.54 -14.95 38.52
CA GLY A 68 4.12 -15.10 38.84
C GLY A 68 3.92 -15.84 40.16
N ASP A 69 3.18 -15.22 41.07
CA ASP A 69 2.70 -15.86 42.30
C ASP A 69 1.31 -16.44 42.05
N ILE A 70 1.20 -17.77 41.96
CA ILE A 70 -0.08 -18.46 41.73
C ILE A 70 -0.92 -18.40 43.00
N GLU A 71 -2.18 -17.96 42.89
CA GLU A 71 -3.10 -17.90 44.03
C GLU A 71 -3.30 -19.31 44.62
N GLY A 72 -2.77 -19.53 45.83
CA GLY A 72 -2.84 -20.83 46.53
C GLY A 72 -1.85 -21.89 46.04
N GLY A 73 -0.84 -21.53 45.24
CA GLY A 73 0.15 -22.45 44.67
C GLY A 73 1.60 -21.99 44.84
N GLU A 74 2.50 -22.60 44.07
CA GLU A 74 3.92 -22.23 43.99
C GLU A 74 4.13 -21.05 43.03
N SER A 75 5.18 -20.25 43.29
CA SER A 75 5.60 -19.18 42.39
C SER A 75 6.38 -19.75 41.20
N PHE A 76 6.31 -19.10 40.04
CA PHE A 76 7.16 -19.40 38.89
C PHE A 76 8.00 -18.18 38.47
N GLU A 77 9.16 -18.45 37.88
CA GLU A 77 10.02 -17.45 37.25
C GLU A 77 10.48 -17.98 35.88
N VAL A 78 10.36 -17.13 34.86
CA VAL A 78 10.76 -17.43 33.49
C VAL A 78 11.51 -16.23 32.94
N SER A 79 12.66 -16.47 32.33
CA SER A 79 13.42 -15.42 31.64
C SER A 79 13.63 -15.83 30.19
N LEU A 80 13.27 -14.95 29.27
CA LEU A 80 13.41 -15.19 27.84
C LEU A 80 14.08 -14.00 27.14
N ARG A 81 14.60 -14.28 25.94
CA ARG A 81 15.07 -13.27 25.00
C ARG A 81 14.03 -13.16 23.90
N ALA A 82 13.63 -11.94 23.57
CA ALA A 82 12.69 -11.65 22.49
C ALA A 82 13.23 -10.52 21.62
N GLU A 83 12.75 -10.43 20.39
CA GLU A 83 13.05 -9.33 19.49
C GLU A 83 12.00 -8.23 19.69
N PRO A 84 12.41 -6.98 19.99
CA PRO A 84 11.48 -5.87 20.11
C PRO A 84 11.00 -5.45 18.72
N GLU A 85 9.69 -5.32 18.54
CA GLU A 85 9.07 -4.86 17.30
C GLU A 85 8.65 -3.40 17.44
N ARG A 86 8.89 -2.56 16.42
CA ARG A 86 8.42 -1.17 16.41
C ARG A 86 7.14 -1.05 15.60
N GLN A 87 6.19 -0.25 16.11
CA GLN A 87 5.03 0.15 15.32
C GLN A 87 5.41 1.32 14.41
N GLY A 88 5.54 1.06 13.10
CA GLY A 88 5.96 2.03 12.09
C GLY A 88 7.44 2.43 12.18
N ASP A 89 7.82 3.44 11.40
CA ASP A 89 9.22 3.93 11.35
C ASP A 89 9.62 4.69 12.63
N VAL A 90 8.63 5.30 13.31
CA VAL A 90 8.78 5.98 14.60
C VAL A 90 7.62 5.56 15.49
N GLY A 91 7.90 5.04 16.67
CA GLY A 91 6.85 4.54 17.55
C GLY A 91 7.37 3.73 18.73
N GLU A 92 6.48 3.34 19.62
CA GLU A 92 6.81 2.50 20.77
C GLU A 92 7.23 1.09 20.34
N LEU A 93 8.01 0.46 21.21
CA LEU A 93 8.44 -0.92 21.05
C LEU A 93 7.44 -1.86 21.72
N PHE A 94 7.28 -3.02 21.11
CA PHE A 94 6.48 -4.12 21.61
C PHE A 94 7.34 -5.35 21.76
N VAL A 95 7.04 -6.15 22.78
CA VAL A 95 7.65 -7.46 22.95
C VAL A 95 6.54 -8.50 23.02
N THR A 96 6.64 -9.51 22.18
CA THR A 96 5.68 -10.62 22.13
C THR A 96 6.24 -11.84 22.84
N ILE A 97 5.47 -12.43 23.74
CA ILE A 97 5.83 -13.65 24.48
C ILE A 97 4.84 -14.76 24.13
N ASP A 98 5.33 -15.90 23.68
CA ASP A 98 4.50 -17.07 23.45
C ASP A 98 4.21 -17.80 24.78
N ALA A 99 2.94 -17.80 25.21
CA ALA A 99 2.55 -18.43 26.46
C ALA A 99 2.75 -19.96 26.42
N ALA A 100 2.59 -20.59 25.26
CA ALA A 100 2.69 -22.04 25.11
C ALA A 100 4.10 -22.54 25.43
N GLU A 101 5.11 -21.78 25.02
CA GLU A 101 6.52 -22.10 25.23
C GLU A 101 6.98 -21.77 26.66
N TRP A 102 6.55 -20.62 27.19
CA TRP A 102 7.19 -20.05 28.38
C TRP A 102 6.36 -20.19 29.66
N LEU A 103 5.04 -20.11 29.57
CA LEU A 103 4.16 -20.06 30.76
C LEU A 103 3.46 -21.40 31.02
N TRP A 104 2.87 -21.99 30.00
CA TRP A 104 2.08 -23.22 30.15
C TRP A 104 2.87 -24.47 30.59
N PRO A 105 4.17 -24.62 30.30
CA PRO A 105 4.98 -25.70 30.89
C PRO A 105 5.18 -25.59 32.39
N LYS A 106 4.94 -24.41 32.98
CA LYS A 106 4.99 -24.14 34.43
C LYS A 106 3.60 -24.09 35.06
N ALA A 107 2.54 -24.14 34.26
CA ALA A 107 1.19 -23.99 34.75
C ALA A 107 0.73 -25.24 35.54
N PRO A 108 -0.02 -25.06 36.65
CA PRO A 108 -0.60 -26.16 37.40
C PRO A 108 -1.62 -26.92 36.54
N ALA A 109 -1.85 -28.21 36.85
CA ALA A 109 -2.76 -29.07 36.08
C ALA A 109 -4.26 -28.73 36.22
N VAL A 110 -4.60 -27.66 36.95
CA VAL A 110 -5.99 -27.20 37.10
C VAL A 110 -6.48 -26.48 35.84
N GLN A 111 -7.80 -26.50 35.64
CA GLN A 111 -8.47 -25.94 34.47
C GLN A 111 -8.34 -24.41 34.39
N GLU A 112 -8.45 -23.75 35.54
CA GLU A 112 -8.40 -22.31 35.69
C GLU A 112 -7.60 -21.95 36.94
N TRP A 113 -6.78 -20.90 36.85
CA TRP A 113 -6.02 -20.36 37.96
C TRP A 113 -5.69 -18.88 37.74
N PHE A 114 -5.27 -18.20 38.80
CA PHE A 114 -4.88 -16.79 38.77
C PHE A 114 -3.44 -16.65 39.26
N ALA A 115 -2.70 -15.71 38.69
CA ALA A 115 -1.42 -15.28 39.26
C ALA A 115 -1.28 -13.77 39.31
N MET A 116 -0.57 -13.32 40.34
CA MET A 116 -0.04 -11.97 40.42
C MET A 116 1.29 -11.94 39.69
N MET A 117 1.32 -11.28 38.53
CA MET A 117 2.50 -11.19 37.69
C MET A 117 3.31 -9.92 37.98
N ARG A 118 4.63 -10.11 37.96
CA ARG A 118 5.65 -9.07 37.84
C ARG A 118 6.43 -9.33 36.55
N VAL A 119 6.55 -8.32 35.72
CA VAL A 119 7.25 -8.36 34.43
C VAL A 119 8.39 -7.35 34.47
N GLU A 120 9.61 -7.81 34.32
CA GLU A 120 10.78 -6.95 34.14
C GLU A 120 11.24 -7.03 32.68
N VAL A 121 11.45 -5.87 32.04
CA VAL A 121 11.93 -5.78 30.66
C VAL A 121 13.25 -5.00 30.64
N SER A 122 14.27 -5.56 30.00
CA SER A 122 15.58 -4.94 29.75
C SER A 122 15.82 -4.92 28.24
N LEU A 123 15.90 -3.72 27.65
CA LEU A 123 16.22 -3.52 26.24
C LEU A 123 17.73 -3.36 26.06
N ARG A 124 18.28 -4.02 25.05
CA ARG A 124 19.72 -4.10 24.82
C ARG A 124 20.08 -3.93 23.35
N ASP A 125 21.20 -3.26 23.11
CA ASP A 125 21.87 -3.19 21.81
C ASP A 125 23.26 -3.85 21.87
N GLU A 126 24.06 -3.69 20.83
CA GLU A 126 25.44 -4.20 20.76
C GLU A 126 26.35 -3.71 21.90
N VAL A 127 26.05 -2.54 22.48
CA VAL A 127 26.89 -1.88 23.49
C VAL A 127 26.43 -2.21 24.91
N GLY A 128 25.16 -2.53 25.11
CA GLY A 128 24.66 -2.99 26.40
C GLY A 128 23.19 -2.69 26.66
N GLU A 129 22.83 -2.53 27.93
CA GLU A 129 21.46 -2.18 28.33
C GLU A 129 21.20 -0.70 28.05
N VAL A 130 20.16 -0.44 27.26
CA VAL A 130 19.76 0.91 26.84
C VAL A 130 18.51 1.38 27.57
N ALA A 131 17.65 0.45 27.99
CA ALA A 131 16.44 0.76 28.72
C ALA A 131 16.01 -0.35 29.67
N ARG A 132 15.29 0.01 30.74
CA ARG A 132 14.71 -0.95 31.67
C ARG A 132 13.37 -0.46 32.22
N GLY A 133 12.44 -1.41 32.42
CA GLY A 133 11.14 -1.16 33.03
C GLY A 133 10.60 -2.34 33.81
N GLU A 134 9.64 -2.06 34.69
CA GLU A 134 8.94 -3.07 35.49
C GLU A 134 7.43 -2.81 35.50
N LEU A 135 6.64 -3.87 35.31
CA LEU A 135 5.21 -3.92 35.61
C LEU A 135 5.02 -4.83 36.81
N ALA A 136 4.51 -4.30 37.93
CA ALA A 136 4.25 -5.08 39.13
C ALA A 136 2.75 -5.22 39.44
N GLY A 137 2.36 -6.37 39.99
CA GLY A 137 1.00 -6.56 40.52
C GLY A 137 -0.07 -6.75 39.45
N ALA A 138 0.30 -7.23 38.26
CA ALA A 138 -0.67 -7.54 37.23
C ALA A 138 -1.39 -8.86 37.56
N ARG A 139 -2.64 -8.82 38.03
CA ARG A 139 -3.46 -10.02 38.17
C ARG A 139 -3.83 -10.57 36.79
N VAL A 140 -3.48 -11.82 36.50
CA VAL A 140 -3.72 -12.49 35.22
C VAL A 140 -4.47 -13.80 35.47
N ARG A 141 -5.51 -14.04 34.67
CA ARG A 141 -6.34 -15.24 34.67
C ARG A 141 -5.85 -16.20 33.59
N PHE A 142 -5.60 -17.45 33.95
CA PHE A 142 -5.16 -18.51 33.03
C PHE A 142 -6.25 -19.57 32.91
N ILE A 143 -6.60 -19.94 31.67
CA ILE A 143 -7.68 -20.90 31.39
C ILE A 143 -7.19 -21.89 30.33
N ARG A 144 -7.20 -23.19 30.64
CA ARG A 144 -6.72 -24.24 29.71
C ARG A 144 -7.66 -24.47 28.52
N ALA A 145 -8.96 -24.45 28.78
CA ALA A 145 -10.00 -24.66 27.78
C ALA A 145 -11.06 -23.56 27.97
N LEU A 146 -10.94 -22.50 27.18
CA LEU A 146 -11.88 -21.39 27.18
C LEU A 146 -13.07 -21.77 26.32
N ALA A 147 -14.24 -21.97 26.92
CA ALA A 147 -15.47 -22.24 26.18
C ALA A 147 -16.11 -20.93 25.74
N PRO A 148 -16.49 -20.78 24.44
CA PRO A 148 -17.23 -19.61 23.99
C PRO A 148 -18.68 -19.68 24.49
N GLN A 149 -19.21 -18.56 24.98
CA GLN A 149 -20.59 -18.40 25.42
C GLN A 149 -21.10 -17.07 24.86
N LEU A 150 -21.73 -17.12 23.69
CA LEU A 150 -22.31 -15.96 23.04
C LEU A 150 -23.79 -16.18 22.78
N THR A 151 -24.52 -15.09 22.65
CA THR A 151 -25.92 -15.00 22.22
C THR A 151 -26.03 -14.03 21.06
N SER A 152 -27.00 -14.22 20.17
CA SER A 152 -27.36 -13.19 19.18
C SER A 152 -28.24 -12.13 19.82
N ASP A 153 -27.93 -10.86 19.56
CA ASP A 153 -28.67 -9.68 20.01
C ASP A 153 -29.45 -8.99 18.88
N GLY A 154 -29.22 -9.40 17.63
CA GLY A 154 -29.75 -8.76 16.42
C GLY A 154 -30.71 -9.62 15.61
N GLU A 155 -31.28 -9.00 14.57
CA GLU A 155 -32.05 -9.71 13.54
C GLU A 155 -31.13 -10.63 12.73
N ALA A 156 -31.65 -11.80 12.36
CA ALA A 156 -30.95 -12.74 11.50
C ALA A 156 -30.63 -12.05 10.15
N PRO A 157 -29.40 -12.19 9.61
CA PRO A 157 -29.06 -11.54 8.35
C PRO A 157 -30.00 -12.00 7.25
N SER A 158 -30.58 -11.05 6.52
CA SER A 158 -31.48 -11.33 5.41
C SER A 158 -30.80 -11.37 4.04
N PHE A 159 -29.48 -11.21 4.01
CA PHE A 159 -28.68 -11.15 2.80
C PHE A 159 -27.46 -12.05 2.93
N VAL A 160 -27.08 -12.71 1.84
CA VAL A 160 -25.79 -13.42 1.76
C VAL A 160 -24.67 -12.43 2.07
N ASN A 161 -23.57 -12.93 2.66
CA ASN A 161 -22.45 -12.09 3.08
C ASN A 161 -22.81 -11.13 4.24
N GLY A 162 -24.06 -11.12 4.72
CA GLY A 162 -24.46 -10.36 5.91
C GLY A 162 -23.90 -10.99 7.19
N SER A 163 -23.65 -10.17 8.19
CA SER A 163 -23.09 -10.58 9.48
C SER A 163 -24.15 -10.62 10.58
N LEU A 164 -24.14 -11.69 11.36
CA LEU A 164 -24.84 -11.81 12.63
C LEU A 164 -23.88 -11.41 13.75
N ARG A 165 -24.23 -10.35 14.48
CA ARG A 165 -23.51 -9.95 15.69
C ARG A 165 -23.82 -10.92 16.83
N LEU A 166 -22.77 -11.27 17.56
CA LEU A 166 -22.80 -12.14 18.73
C LEU A 166 -22.20 -11.40 19.92
N GLU A 167 -22.87 -11.49 21.07
CA GLU A 167 -22.43 -10.88 22.32
C GLU A 167 -22.32 -11.93 23.44
N GLY A 168 -21.32 -11.78 24.31
CA GLY A 168 -21.11 -12.68 25.44
C GLY A 168 -19.66 -12.70 25.91
N HIS A 169 -19.04 -13.87 25.97
CA HIS A 169 -17.63 -13.99 26.35
C HIS A 169 -16.96 -15.24 25.77
N GLY A 170 -15.62 -15.25 25.84
CA GLY A 170 -14.83 -16.44 25.55
C GLY A 170 -14.47 -16.61 24.08
N VAL A 171 -14.62 -15.59 23.24
CA VAL A 171 -14.07 -15.59 21.87
C VAL A 171 -12.54 -15.59 21.94
N LEU A 172 -11.90 -16.37 21.06
CA LEU A 172 -10.45 -16.37 20.90
C LEU A 172 -10.00 -15.11 20.16
N ARG A 173 -8.85 -14.58 20.56
CA ARG A 173 -8.20 -13.55 19.73
C ARG A 173 -7.50 -14.22 18.54
N PRO A 174 -7.28 -13.52 17.41
CA PRO A 174 -6.67 -14.09 16.22
C PRO A 174 -5.31 -14.77 16.47
N GLU A 175 -4.51 -14.26 17.41
CA GLU A 175 -3.21 -14.83 17.76
C GLU A 175 -3.28 -16.17 18.52
N GLU A 176 -4.45 -16.51 19.08
CA GLU A 176 -4.68 -17.66 19.95
C GLU A 176 -5.25 -18.87 19.20
N GLY A 177 -5.95 -18.63 18.09
CA GLY A 177 -6.67 -19.65 17.35
C GLY A 177 -7.92 -19.08 16.68
N GLN A 178 -8.89 -19.96 16.40
CA GLN A 178 -10.12 -19.60 15.71
C GLN A 178 -11.33 -20.05 16.52
N THR A 179 -12.26 -19.12 16.77
CA THR A 179 -13.61 -19.47 17.21
C THR A 179 -14.42 -19.84 15.97
N TRP A 180 -15.13 -20.96 16.00
CA TRP A 180 -15.97 -21.47 14.93
C TRP A 180 -17.42 -21.53 15.38
N ALA A 181 -18.34 -21.26 14.46
CA ALA A 181 -19.75 -21.60 14.57
C ALA A 181 -20.01 -22.82 13.67
N VAL A 182 -20.24 -23.97 14.29
CA VAL A 182 -20.49 -25.24 13.60
C VAL A 182 -21.98 -25.44 13.48
N VAL A 183 -22.47 -25.67 12.27
CA VAL A 183 -23.89 -25.98 12.03
C VAL A 183 -24.17 -27.39 12.53
N GLU A 184 -24.92 -27.53 13.62
CA GLU A 184 -25.29 -28.85 14.14
C GLU A 184 -26.39 -29.50 13.31
N GLN A 185 -27.39 -28.69 12.96
CA GLN A 185 -28.53 -29.03 12.13
C GLN A 185 -28.96 -27.78 11.38
N GLY A 186 -29.33 -27.92 10.12
CA GLY A 186 -29.89 -26.80 9.37
C GLY A 186 -29.90 -26.99 7.88
N PHE A 187 -30.55 -26.08 7.18
CA PHE A 187 -30.65 -26.09 5.73
C PHE A 187 -30.63 -24.69 5.16
N VAL A 188 -30.36 -24.63 3.86
CA VAL A 188 -30.70 -23.50 3.01
C VAL A 188 -31.53 -24.00 1.84
N GLU A 189 -32.57 -23.28 1.49
CA GLU A 189 -33.46 -23.56 0.36
C GLU A 189 -33.53 -22.34 -0.53
N ALA A 190 -32.88 -22.43 -1.70
CA ALA A 190 -32.69 -21.30 -2.59
C ALA A 190 -33.19 -21.57 -4.01
N THR A 191 -33.45 -20.50 -4.78
CA THR A 191 -33.84 -20.60 -6.19
C THR A 191 -32.95 -19.71 -7.06
N PRO A 192 -32.19 -20.29 -8.02
CA PRO A 192 -31.95 -21.72 -8.24
C PRO A 192 -31.18 -22.37 -7.07
N GLY A 193 -31.10 -23.71 -7.05
CA GLY A 193 -30.29 -24.47 -6.08
C GLY A 193 -31.07 -25.50 -5.25
N GLY A 194 -32.35 -25.24 -4.98
CA GLY A 194 -33.18 -26.08 -4.13
C GLY A 194 -32.69 -26.16 -2.68
N ARG A 195 -33.13 -27.19 -1.96
CA ARG A 195 -32.79 -27.41 -0.55
C ARG A 195 -31.47 -28.16 -0.39
N ARG A 196 -30.56 -27.63 0.43
CA ARG A 196 -29.27 -28.23 0.81
C ARG A 196 -29.18 -28.35 2.33
N ASP A 197 -28.65 -29.48 2.80
CA ASP A 197 -28.30 -29.68 4.20
C ASP A 197 -26.97 -28.98 4.50
N LEU A 198 -26.91 -28.25 5.61
CA LEU A 198 -25.72 -27.52 6.06
C LEU A 198 -25.06 -28.17 7.28
N SER A 199 -25.57 -29.31 7.75
CA SER A 199 -25.06 -29.99 8.94
C SER A 199 -23.57 -30.34 8.81
N GLY A 200 -22.77 -29.89 9.77
CA GLY A 200 -21.32 -30.10 9.82
C GLY A 200 -20.49 -28.96 9.21
N GLU A 201 -21.12 -28.00 8.52
CA GLU A 201 -20.42 -26.82 8.00
C GLU A 201 -19.87 -25.96 9.14
N ARG A 202 -18.72 -25.32 8.89
CA ARG A 202 -18.00 -24.50 9.89
C ARG A 202 -17.87 -23.07 9.38
N LEU A 203 -18.41 -22.12 10.13
CA LEU A 203 -18.33 -20.70 9.85
C LEU A 203 -17.32 -20.04 10.80
N PRO A 204 -16.36 -19.25 10.28
CA PRO A 204 -15.44 -18.53 11.15
C PRO A 204 -16.18 -17.43 11.92
N VAL A 205 -16.03 -17.43 13.24
CA VAL A 205 -16.48 -16.34 14.12
C VAL A 205 -15.36 -15.29 14.15
N ARG A 206 -15.65 -14.09 13.64
CA ARG A 206 -14.69 -12.99 13.51
C ARG A 206 -14.63 -12.19 14.80
N TRP A 207 -13.41 -11.95 15.28
CA TRP A 207 -13.15 -11.20 16.50
C TRP A 207 -13.32 -9.69 16.25
N SER A 208 -14.19 -9.04 17.02
CA SER A 208 -14.50 -7.61 16.85
C SER A 208 -13.76 -6.72 17.87
N GLY A 209 -12.48 -7.02 18.12
CA GLY A 209 -11.62 -6.23 19.02
C GLY A 209 -11.74 -6.56 20.52
N THR A 210 -12.76 -7.32 20.93
CA THR A 210 -12.94 -7.77 22.32
C THR A 210 -13.32 -9.26 22.39
N ARG A 211 -13.16 -9.89 23.55
CA ARG A 211 -13.63 -11.29 23.73
C ARG A 211 -15.14 -11.40 23.91
N GLU A 212 -15.82 -10.28 23.96
CA GLU A 212 -17.24 -10.16 24.30
C GLU A 212 -18.12 -9.92 23.09
N VAL A 213 -17.53 -9.46 21.97
CA VAL A 213 -18.23 -9.16 20.73
C VAL A 213 -17.54 -9.88 19.59
N ALA A 214 -18.34 -10.54 18.76
CA ALA A 214 -17.88 -11.20 17.55
C ALA A 214 -18.97 -11.21 16.48
N GLU A 215 -18.60 -11.61 15.27
CA GLU A 215 -19.51 -11.67 14.13
C GLU A 215 -19.41 -13.02 13.42
N VAL A 216 -20.56 -13.57 13.01
CA VAL A 216 -20.63 -14.74 12.11
C VAL A 216 -21.27 -14.29 10.82
N ARG A 217 -20.60 -14.57 9.70
CA ARG A 217 -21.09 -14.20 8.38
C ARG A 217 -21.87 -15.35 7.74
N LEU A 218 -22.94 -15.02 7.01
CA LEU A 218 -23.54 -15.95 6.05
C LEU A 218 -22.60 -16.11 4.84
N GLU A 219 -21.59 -16.95 4.99
CA GLU A 219 -20.55 -17.15 3.98
C GLU A 219 -21.16 -17.69 2.67
N PRO A 220 -20.95 -17.02 1.51
CA PRO A 220 -21.54 -17.44 0.23
C PRO A 220 -21.21 -18.87 -0.17
N GLY A 221 -20.00 -19.35 0.16
CA GLY A 221 -19.60 -20.73 -0.12
C GLY A 221 -20.39 -21.80 0.67
N VAL A 222 -21.01 -21.42 1.79
CA VAL A 222 -21.82 -22.32 2.63
C VAL A 222 -23.29 -22.14 2.29
N PHE A 223 -23.81 -20.91 2.34
CA PHE A 223 -25.24 -20.62 2.16
C PHE A 223 -25.66 -20.53 0.68
N GLY A 224 -24.72 -20.35 -0.25
CA GLY A 224 -25.02 -20.04 -1.65
C GLY A 224 -25.29 -18.55 -1.84
N VAL A 225 -25.40 -18.12 -3.10
CA VAL A 225 -25.61 -16.70 -3.44
C VAL A 225 -27.07 -16.36 -3.80
N HIS A 226 -27.92 -17.37 -3.89
CA HIS A 226 -29.28 -17.24 -4.41
C HIS A 226 -30.31 -16.86 -3.32
N PRO A 227 -31.38 -16.14 -3.68
CA PRO A 227 -32.46 -15.83 -2.75
C PRO A 227 -33.23 -17.09 -2.35
N GLY A 228 -33.83 -17.07 -1.17
CA GLY A 228 -34.42 -18.25 -0.54
C GLY A 228 -34.71 -18.07 0.94
N GLU A 229 -34.51 -19.13 1.71
CA GLU A 229 -34.59 -19.14 3.17
C GLU A 229 -33.54 -20.08 3.77
N TYR A 230 -33.16 -19.82 5.01
CA TYR A 230 -32.28 -20.70 5.78
C TYR A 230 -32.79 -20.83 7.21
N ASP A 231 -32.44 -21.96 7.83
CA ASP A 231 -32.71 -22.26 9.23
C ASP A 231 -31.58 -23.14 9.75
N VAL A 232 -30.80 -22.63 10.70
CA VAL A 232 -29.61 -23.29 11.23
C VAL A 232 -29.55 -23.20 12.75
N THR A 233 -29.11 -24.28 13.39
CA THR A 233 -28.68 -24.33 14.79
C THR A 233 -27.17 -24.38 14.83
N LEU A 234 -26.53 -23.36 15.39
CA LEU A 234 -25.08 -23.22 15.47
C LEU A 234 -24.60 -23.57 16.88
N ARG A 235 -23.51 -24.33 16.96
CA ARG A 235 -22.74 -24.54 18.19
C ARG A 235 -21.37 -23.90 18.07
N LEU A 236 -20.97 -23.19 19.10
CA LEU A 236 -19.68 -22.51 19.12
C LEU A 236 -18.56 -23.43 19.60
N GLU A 237 -17.39 -23.32 18.98
CA GLU A 237 -16.17 -24.03 19.34
C GLU A 237 -14.97 -23.09 19.31
N ASN A 238 -14.07 -23.23 20.26
CA ASN A 238 -12.76 -22.60 20.22
C ASN A 238 -11.72 -23.64 19.84
N GLU A 239 -11.05 -23.43 18.70
CA GLU A 239 -9.92 -24.24 18.25
C GLU A 239 -8.64 -23.43 18.46
N LEU A 240 -7.78 -23.89 19.37
CA LEU A 240 -6.51 -23.25 19.66
C LEU A 240 -5.53 -23.46 18.48
N ARG A 241 -4.62 -22.49 18.28
CA ARG A 241 -3.58 -22.52 17.26
C ARG A 241 -2.82 -23.84 17.26
N GLU A 242 -2.39 -24.29 16.08
CA GLU A 242 -1.61 -25.53 15.88
C GLU A 242 -2.32 -26.79 16.39
N GLY A 243 -3.65 -26.76 16.53
CA GLY A 243 -4.44 -27.90 16.99
C GLY A 243 -4.23 -28.24 18.47
N ALA A 244 -3.79 -27.28 19.29
CA ALA A 244 -3.48 -27.50 20.71
C ALA A 244 -4.71 -27.92 21.56
N GLY A 245 -5.92 -27.77 21.03
CA GLY A 245 -7.14 -28.29 21.62
C GLY A 245 -8.39 -27.63 21.03
N VAL A 246 -9.53 -28.31 21.18
CA VAL A 246 -10.85 -27.80 20.83
C VAL A 246 -11.72 -27.77 22.08
N THR A 247 -12.40 -26.66 22.31
CA THR A 247 -13.32 -26.47 23.44
C THR A 247 -14.70 -26.09 22.94
N THR A 248 -15.70 -26.89 23.28
CA THR A 248 -17.10 -26.67 22.91
C THR A 248 -17.80 -25.73 23.89
N GLY A 249 -18.52 -24.75 23.35
CA GLY A 249 -19.46 -23.89 24.08
C GLY A 249 -20.77 -24.61 24.41
N GLN A 250 -21.52 -24.09 25.39
CA GLN A 250 -22.81 -24.69 25.83
C GLN A 250 -24.04 -24.16 25.07
N SER A 251 -23.87 -23.17 24.20
CA SER A 251 -24.96 -22.48 23.50
C SER A 251 -25.24 -23.08 22.13
N GLY A 252 -26.51 -23.43 21.89
CA GLY A 252 -27.09 -23.59 20.55
C GLY A 252 -27.73 -22.27 20.13
N LEU A 253 -27.26 -21.67 19.04
CA LEU A 253 -27.79 -20.44 18.48
C LEU A 253 -28.70 -20.81 17.31
N GLU A 254 -30.00 -20.55 17.46
CA GLU A 254 -30.96 -20.72 16.37
C GLU A 254 -30.99 -19.45 15.52
N VAL A 255 -30.73 -19.58 14.22
CA VAL A 255 -30.70 -18.49 13.26
C VAL A 255 -31.48 -18.93 12.03
N ALA A 256 -32.58 -18.23 11.74
CA ALA A 256 -33.41 -18.50 10.58
C ALA A 256 -33.91 -17.20 9.98
N GLY A 257 -34.04 -17.16 8.65
CA GLY A 257 -34.51 -15.98 7.96
C GLY A 257 -34.59 -16.15 6.44
N PRO A 258 -35.25 -15.20 5.75
CA PRO A 258 -35.23 -15.15 4.30
C PRO A 258 -33.86 -14.69 3.80
N LEU A 259 -33.38 -15.27 2.69
CA LEU A 259 -32.31 -14.71 1.87
C LEU A 259 -32.95 -13.89 0.75
N GLN A 260 -32.80 -12.58 0.85
CA GLN A 260 -33.29 -11.64 -0.14
C GLN A 260 -32.35 -11.55 -1.34
N PRO A 261 -32.86 -11.18 -2.53
CA PRO A 261 -32.01 -10.88 -3.67
C PRO A 261 -31.01 -9.76 -3.36
N THR A 262 -29.78 -9.90 -3.85
CA THR A 262 -28.79 -8.80 -3.84
C THR A 262 -29.40 -7.56 -4.49
N PHE A 263 -29.16 -6.39 -3.91
CA PHE A 263 -29.60 -5.14 -4.53
C PHE A 263 -28.55 -4.05 -4.44
N LEU A 264 -28.56 -3.18 -5.45
CA LEU A 264 -27.77 -1.96 -5.52
C LEU A 264 -28.69 -0.76 -5.36
N ALA A 265 -28.40 0.10 -4.38
CA ALA A 265 -29.28 1.19 -3.98
C ALA A 265 -28.78 2.56 -4.44
N THR A 266 -27.48 2.82 -4.31
CA THR A 266 -26.88 4.13 -4.58
C THR A 266 -25.47 3.97 -5.13
N LEU A 267 -25.00 5.02 -5.79
CA LEU A 267 -23.66 5.16 -6.32
C LEU A 267 -23.14 6.57 -6.04
N GLU A 268 -21.89 6.66 -5.62
CA GLU A 268 -21.21 7.89 -5.24
C GLU A 268 -19.73 7.83 -5.64
N PRO A 269 -19.20 8.83 -6.38
CA PRO A 269 -19.91 10.00 -6.90
C PRO A 269 -20.92 9.65 -8.01
N ALA A 270 -21.80 10.59 -8.35
CA ALA A 270 -22.78 10.45 -9.46
C ALA A 270 -22.17 10.75 -10.84
N SER A 271 -20.95 11.27 -10.86
CA SER A 271 -20.14 11.48 -12.06
C SER A 271 -18.69 11.11 -11.76
N ALA A 272 -18.01 10.48 -12.71
CA ALA A 272 -16.62 10.06 -12.53
C ALA A 272 -15.87 9.90 -13.86
N SER A 273 -14.56 10.15 -13.84
CA SER A 273 -13.65 9.90 -14.97
C SER A 273 -13.19 8.44 -14.99
N ARG A 274 -12.66 7.97 -16.13
CA ARG A 274 -12.00 6.65 -16.17
C ARG A 274 -10.93 6.54 -15.08
N GLY A 275 -10.88 5.38 -14.45
CA GLY A 275 -9.96 5.06 -13.36
C GLY A 275 -10.45 5.50 -11.99
N GLN A 276 -11.42 6.40 -11.92
CA GLN A 276 -11.97 6.87 -10.66
C GLN A 276 -12.90 5.81 -10.04
N ILE A 277 -12.79 5.65 -8.73
CA ILE A 277 -13.54 4.67 -7.94
C ILE A 277 -14.93 5.23 -7.62
N VAL A 278 -15.96 4.47 -7.99
CA VAL A 278 -17.34 4.69 -7.59
C VAL A 278 -17.67 3.75 -6.44
N THR A 279 -18.04 4.33 -5.30
CA THR A 279 -18.59 3.61 -4.16
C THR A 279 -20.05 3.29 -4.41
N MET A 280 -20.36 2.01 -4.44
CA MET A 280 -21.71 1.49 -4.66
C MET A 280 -22.23 0.89 -3.35
N ARG A 281 -23.43 1.32 -2.93
CA ARG A 281 -24.06 0.87 -1.68
C ARG A 281 -25.34 0.12 -1.94
N GLY A 282 -25.56 -0.96 -1.21
CA GLY A 282 -26.66 -1.89 -1.40
C GLY A 282 -26.69 -2.93 -0.30
N ARG A 283 -27.16 -4.15 -0.58
CA ARG A 283 -27.06 -5.32 0.30
C ARG A 283 -26.86 -6.60 -0.49
N GLY A 284 -26.22 -7.59 0.13
CA GLY A 284 -26.01 -8.92 -0.45
C GLY A 284 -24.89 -8.99 -1.48
N PHE A 285 -23.96 -8.04 -1.46
CA PHE A 285 -22.79 -8.07 -2.35
C PHE A 285 -21.87 -9.23 -2.02
N VAL A 286 -21.36 -9.90 -3.05
CA VAL A 286 -20.45 -11.06 -2.91
C VAL A 286 -19.22 -10.85 -3.79
N GLY A 287 -18.04 -11.09 -3.21
CA GLY A 287 -16.78 -11.10 -3.95
C GLY A 287 -16.60 -12.40 -4.74
N ALA A 288 -15.57 -12.46 -5.58
CA ALA A 288 -15.21 -13.69 -6.27
C ALA A 288 -14.68 -14.74 -5.29
N GLY A 289 -15.22 -15.95 -5.37
CA GLY A 289 -14.78 -17.10 -4.57
C GLY A 289 -14.69 -18.37 -5.39
N GLN A 290 -14.34 -19.49 -4.76
CA GLN A 290 -14.30 -20.78 -5.46
C GLN A 290 -15.71 -21.22 -5.85
N GLY A 291 -16.04 -21.09 -7.13
CA GLY A 291 -17.31 -21.56 -7.69
C GLY A 291 -18.50 -20.61 -7.50
N TYR A 292 -18.27 -19.36 -7.08
CA TYR A 292 -19.29 -18.31 -7.01
C TYR A 292 -18.70 -16.92 -7.29
N GLY A 293 -19.54 -15.96 -7.65
CA GLY A 293 -19.14 -14.58 -7.84
C GLY A 293 -20.30 -13.63 -8.15
N MET A 294 -19.96 -12.38 -8.46
CA MET A 294 -20.89 -11.33 -8.85
C MET A 294 -20.32 -10.52 -10.02
N ILE A 295 -21.19 -10.20 -10.97
CA ILE A 295 -20.95 -9.20 -12.01
C ILE A 295 -22.00 -8.09 -11.88
N LEU A 296 -21.66 -6.92 -12.38
CA LEU A 296 -22.58 -5.82 -12.59
C LEU A 296 -22.97 -5.78 -14.07
N ARG A 297 -24.28 -5.79 -14.34
CA ARG A 297 -24.86 -5.64 -15.68
C ARG A 297 -25.40 -4.22 -15.84
N TYR A 298 -24.94 -3.53 -16.87
CA TYR A 298 -25.33 -2.16 -17.21
C TYR A 298 -26.24 -2.19 -18.44
N GLU A 299 -27.51 -1.85 -18.24
CA GLU A 299 -28.54 -1.82 -19.30
C GLU A 299 -29.15 -0.44 -19.39
N GLY A 300 -29.17 0.15 -20.59
CA GLY A 300 -29.72 1.48 -20.80
C GLY A 300 -29.26 2.13 -22.10
N THR A 301 -29.31 3.45 -22.14
CA THR A 301 -28.82 4.27 -23.25
C THR A 301 -27.64 5.11 -22.78
N PHE A 302 -26.63 5.22 -23.63
CA PHE A 302 -25.48 6.09 -23.42
C PHE A 302 -25.48 7.18 -24.49
N ASP A 303 -25.53 8.42 -24.06
CA ASP A 303 -25.49 9.61 -24.91
C ASP A 303 -24.10 10.26 -24.81
N PRO A 304 -23.24 10.12 -25.83
CA PRO A 304 -21.93 10.74 -25.83
C PRO A 304 -22.00 12.27 -25.72
N ALA A 305 -21.03 12.87 -25.02
CA ALA A 305 -20.90 14.32 -24.95
C ALA A 305 -20.60 14.96 -26.31
N ASP A 306 -19.89 14.24 -27.19
CA ASP A 306 -19.71 14.64 -28.58
C ASP A 306 -20.99 14.39 -29.39
N ALA A 307 -21.68 15.47 -29.76
CA ALA A 307 -22.90 15.44 -30.54
C ALA A 307 -22.74 14.84 -31.97
N ALA A 308 -21.51 14.66 -32.45
CA ALA A 308 -21.25 13.94 -33.69
C ALA A 308 -21.37 12.41 -33.55
N LEU A 309 -21.24 11.89 -32.33
CA LEU A 309 -21.36 10.47 -32.04
C LEU A 309 -22.84 10.10 -31.77
N PRO A 310 -23.32 8.96 -32.30
CA PRO A 310 -24.68 8.50 -32.04
C PRO A 310 -24.82 7.93 -30.63
N SER A 311 -26.02 8.05 -30.06
CA SER A 311 -26.40 7.34 -28.82
C SER A 311 -26.20 5.83 -28.99
N VAL A 312 -25.63 5.21 -27.95
CA VAL A 312 -25.39 3.77 -27.89
C VAL A 312 -26.44 3.13 -26.98
N ASN A 313 -27.00 2.00 -27.38
CA ASN A 313 -27.99 1.28 -26.59
C ASN A 313 -27.40 -0.06 -26.10
N TYR A 314 -27.41 -0.23 -24.79
CA TYR A 314 -26.86 -1.36 -24.04
C TYR A 314 -27.97 -2.30 -23.49
N GLU A 315 -29.14 -2.35 -24.12
CA GLU A 315 -30.23 -3.23 -23.68
C GLU A 315 -29.99 -4.70 -24.02
N GLY A 316 -30.37 -5.60 -23.11
CA GLY A 316 -30.40 -7.05 -23.31
C GLY A 316 -29.04 -7.64 -23.64
N SER A 317 -28.90 -8.28 -24.81
CA SER A 317 -27.64 -8.92 -25.21
C SER A 317 -26.50 -7.94 -25.53
N ARG A 318 -26.77 -6.63 -25.46
CA ARG A 318 -25.76 -5.57 -25.63
C ARG A 318 -25.36 -4.93 -24.30
N ALA A 319 -25.90 -5.42 -23.17
CA ALA A 319 -25.52 -4.93 -21.85
C ALA A 319 -24.01 -5.01 -21.66
N LEU A 320 -23.45 -3.99 -21.01
CA LEU A 320 -22.08 -4.10 -20.53
C LEU A 320 -22.11 -4.96 -19.27
N GLU A 321 -21.20 -5.92 -19.18
CA GLU A 321 -21.04 -6.75 -18.00
C GLU A 321 -19.61 -6.63 -17.50
N ARG A 322 -19.46 -6.42 -16.19
CA ARG A 322 -18.15 -6.29 -15.55
C ARG A 322 -18.14 -7.00 -14.21
N ALA A 323 -17.08 -7.76 -13.94
CA ALA A 323 -16.81 -8.30 -12.62
C ALA A 323 -16.53 -7.15 -11.64
N VAL A 324 -17.03 -7.30 -10.41
CA VAL A 324 -16.83 -6.30 -9.36
C VAL A 324 -15.36 -6.24 -8.97
N ASP A 325 -14.80 -5.04 -8.83
CA ASP A 325 -13.39 -4.87 -8.48
C ASP A 325 -13.12 -5.25 -7.02
N VAL A 326 -13.84 -4.64 -6.07
CA VAL A 326 -13.67 -4.90 -4.64
C VAL A 326 -15.01 -4.94 -3.91
N VAL A 327 -15.25 -5.99 -3.12
CA VAL A 327 -16.38 -6.08 -2.19
C VAL A 327 -15.87 -5.93 -0.76
N GLN A 328 -16.16 -4.79 -0.13
CA GLN A 328 -15.69 -4.49 1.23
C GLN A 328 -16.59 -5.16 2.30
N SER A 329 -17.89 -5.19 2.06
CA SER A 329 -18.90 -5.79 2.96
C SER A 329 -20.09 -6.32 2.16
N ASP A 330 -21.16 -6.79 2.81
CA ASP A 330 -22.42 -7.05 2.09
C ASP A 330 -23.09 -5.76 1.62
N GLU A 331 -22.68 -4.60 2.15
CA GLU A 331 -23.32 -3.31 1.91
C GLU A 331 -22.55 -2.38 0.97
N VAL A 332 -21.23 -2.58 0.86
CA VAL A 332 -20.34 -1.68 0.11
C VAL A 332 -19.48 -2.48 -0.85
N LEU A 333 -19.51 -2.06 -2.11
CA LEU A 333 -18.55 -2.46 -3.14
C LEU A 333 -17.95 -1.22 -3.81
N LEU A 334 -16.74 -1.38 -4.35
CA LEU A 334 -16.03 -0.37 -5.11
C LEU A 334 -15.93 -0.84 -6.55
N GLN A 335 -16.19 0.07 -7.48
CA GLN A 335 -16.14 -0.19 -8.91
C GLN A 335 -15.52 1.02 -9.61
N GLU A 336 -14.44 0.83 -10.35
CA GLU A 336 -13.87 1.86 -11.20
C GLU A 336 -14.74 2.10 -12.44
N VAL A 337 -14.75 3.33 -12.94
CA VAL A 337 -15.15 3.60 -14.33
C VAL A 337 -14.02 3.13 -15.24
N TRP A 338 -14.31 2.25 -16.19
CA TRP A 338 -13.26 1.55 -16.94
C TRP A 338 -13.39 1.69 -18.44
N TYR A 339 -12.29 1.43 -19.12
CA TYR A 339 -12.33 0.94 -20.49
C TYR A 339 -11.37 -0.24 -20.67
N SER A 340 -11.53 -0.96 -21.77
CA SER A 340 -10.57 -1.91 -22.30
C SER A 340 -9.91 -1.32 -23.55
N VAL A 341 -8.62 -1.60 -23.72
CA VAL A 341 -7.88 -1.27 -24.94
C VAL A 341 -7.75 -2.53 -25.79
N GLU A 342 -8.39 -2.57 -26.95
CA GLU A 342 -8.17 -3.62 -27.96
C GLU A 342 -7.52 -3.00 -29.20
N GLY A 343 -6.20 -3.16 -29.30
CA GLY A 343 -5.37 -2.45 -30.26
C GLY A 343 -5.35 -0.95 -29.99
N ARG A 344 -6.16 -0.18 -30.75
CA ARG A 344 -6.35 1.27 -30.60
C ARG A 344 -7.81 1.64 -30.32
N THR A 345 -8.68 0.65 -30.14
CA THR A 345 -10.10 0.88 -29.86
C THR A 345 -10.33 0.82 -28.36
N LEU A 346 -10.99 1.85 -27.82
CA LEU A 346 -11.48 1.87 -26.46
C LEU A 346 -12.89 1.25 -26.41
N GLY A 347 -13.14 0.38 -25.45
CA GLY A 347 -14.46 -0.20 -25.18
C GLY A 347 -14.80 -0.15 -23.69
N GLY A 348 -16.08 -0.22 -23.32
CA GLY A 348 -16.52 -0.08 -21.93
C GLY A 348 -17.11 1.30 -21.63
N LEU A 349 -17.57 1.49 -20.38
CA LEU A 349 -18.34 2.67 -19.99
C LEU A 349 -17.52 3.97 -20.02
N GLY A 350 -16.26 3.90 -19.60
CA GLY A 350 -15.32 5.02 -19.58
C GLY A 350 -14.62 5.32 -20.90
N ALA A 351 -14.96 4.64 -22.00
CA ALA A 351 -14.29 4.79 -23.28
C ALA A 351 -14.57 6.14 -23.94
N THR A 352 -15.76 6.70 -23.71
CA THR A 352 -16.20 7.97 -24.26
C THR A 352 -16.91 8.77 -23.16
N PRO A 353 -16.67 10.08 -23.01
CA PRO A 353 -17.43 10.91 -22.08
C PRO A 353 -18.89 11.05 -22.52
N GLY A 354 -19.82 11.15 -21.56
CA GLY A 354 -21.25 11.22 -21.86
C GLY A 354 -22.12 10.83 -20.68
N ILE A 355 -23.41 10.63 -20.92
CA ILE A 355 -24.40 10.29 -19.89
C ILE A 355 -24.93 8.89 -20.14
N PHE A 356 -24.81 8.03 -19.13
CA PHE A 356 -25.51 6.75 -19.07
C PHE A 356 -26.84 6.93 -18.34
N GLU A 357 -27.96 6.68 -19.01
CA GLU A 357 -29.29 6.58 -18.42
C GLU A 357 -29.77 5.12 -18.48
N GLY A 358 -29.98 4.50 -17.32
CA GLY A 358 -30.32 3.08 -17.29
C GLY A 358 -30.31 2.45 -15.91
N SER A 359 -29.96 1.18 -15.88
CA SER A 359 -29.85 0.37 -14.68
C SER A 359 -28.49 -0.31 -14.54
N ILE A 360 -28.04 -0.45 -13.30
CA ILE A 360 -26.85 -1.22 -12.92
C ILE A 360 -27.32 -2.33 -12.00
N THR A 361 -27.38 -3.55 -12.51
CA THR A 361 -27.99 -4.69 -11.84
C THR A 361 -26.94 -5.70 -11.40
N PRO A 362 -26.85 -6.03 -10.09
CA PRO A 362 -25.98 -7.10 -9.64
C PRO A 362 -26.52 -8.46 -10.09
N VAL A 363 -25.67 -9.26 -10.71
CA VAL A 363 -25.96 -10.64 -11.09
C VAL A 363 -24.99 -11.54 -10.34
N VAL A 364 -25.54 -12.36 -9.46
CA VAL A 364 -24.78 -13.32 -8.66
C VAL A 364 -24.89 -14.70 -9.29
N PHE A 365 -23.81 -15.48 -9.20
CA PHE A 365 -23.76 -16.81 -9.79
C PHE A 365 -23.00 -17.79 -8.92
N ASP A 366 -23.42 -19.06 -8.96
CA ASP A 366 -22.69 -20.19 -8.42
C ASP A 366 -22.93 -21.46 -9.28
N GLY A 367 -22.53 -22.64 -8.79
CA GLY A 367 -22.71 -23.91 -9.51
C GLY A 367 -24.17 -24.30 -9.81
N ALA A 368 -25.16 -23.69 -9.15
CA ALA A 368 -26.59 -23.91 -9.38
C ALA A 368 -27.17 -23.00 -10.49
N GLY A 369 -26.49 -21.90 -10.83
CA GLY A 369 -26.88 -21.01 -11.90
C GLY A 369 -26.68 -19.52 -11.55
N GLU A 370 -27.50 -18.68 -12.15
CA GLU A 370 -27.47 -17.22 -11.96
C GLU A 370 -28.72 -16.72 -11.25
N SER A 371 -28.60 -15.63 -10.51
CA SER A 371 -29.72 -14.85 -10.00
C SER A 371 -29.51 -13.38 -10.28
N VAL A 372 -30.53 -12.77 -10.86
CA VAL A 372 -30.57 -11.33 -11.13
C VAL A 372 -31.10 -10.63 -9.88
N GLY A 373 -30.30 -9.72 -9.34
CA GLY A 373 -30.66 -8.88 -8.21
C GLY A 373 -31.55 -7.70 -8.59
N VAL A 374 -31.70 -6.75 -7.68
CA VAL A 374 -32.40 -5.49 -7.92
C VAL A 374 -31.38 -4.39 -8.18
N GLY A 375 -31.34 -3.90 -9.42
CA GLY A 375 -30.39 -2.87 -9.82
C GLY A 375 -30.77 -1.46 -9.38
N TRP A 376 -29.76 -0.60 -9.29
CA TRP A 376 -29.96 0.84 -9.25
C TRP A 376 -30.50 1.33 -10.59
N GLN A 377 -31.30 2.39 -10.60
CA GLN A 377 -31.81 3.04 -11.80
C GLN A 377 -31.58 4.55 -11.72
N GLY A 378 -31.07 5.15 -12.79
CA GLY A 378 -30.87 6.59 -12.87
C GLY A 378 -29.89 6.99 -13.97
N GLU A 379 -29.34 8.20 -13.80
CA GLU A 379 -28.32 8.79 -14.67
C GLU A 379 -26.96 8.78 -13.97
N PHE A 380 -25.91 8.43 -14.73
CA PHE A 380 -24.51 8.49 -14.32
C PHE A 380 -23.71 9.18 -15.41
N GLU A 381 -22.98 10.23 -15.04
CA GLU A 381 -22.17 11.01 -15.98
C GLU A 381 -20.73 10.48 -16.02
N VAL A 382 -20.32 10.03 -17.20
CA VAL A 382 -18.94 9.66 -17.48
C VAL A 382 -18.19 10.92 -17.90
N LEU A 383 -17.29 11.38 -17.04
CA LEU A 383 -16.49 12.58 -17.27
C LEU A 383 -15.33 12.31 -18.25
N PRO A 384 -14.77 13.37 -18.86
CA PRO A 384 -13.51 13.29 -19.61
C PRO A 384 -12.42 12.52 -18.85
N THR A 385 -11.58 11.80 -19.61
CA THR A 385 -10.46 11.05 -19.05
C THR A 385 -9.55 12.01 -18.28
N ARG A 386 -9.36 11.73 -17.00
CA ARG A 386 -8.42 12.43 -16.14
C ARG A 386 -7.27 11.49 -15.79
N GLN A 387 -6.04 11.93 -16.02
CA GLN A 387 -4.85 11.23 -15.55
C GLN A 387 -4.50 11.71 -14.13
N VAL A 388 -4.34 10.78 -13.19
CA VAL A 388 -3.70 11.08 -11.90
C VAL A 388 -2.28 10.54 -11.93
N VAL A 389 -1.31 11.34 -11.50
CA VAL A 389 0.09 10.93 -11.37
C VAL A 389 0.54 11.10 -9.92
N TRP A 390 0.88 9.98 -9.29
CA TRP A 390 1.47 9.94 -7.97
C TRP A 390 2.99 10.11 -8.04
N LEU A 391 3.46 11.19 -7.42
CA LEU A 391 4.86 11.53 -7.27
C LEU A 391 5.44 10.88 -6.01
N LYS A 392 6.03 9.70 -6.17
CA LYS A 392 6.52 8.87 -5.06
C LYS A 392 7.98 9.16 -4.75
N TYR A 393 8.21 9.98 -3.73
CA TYR A 393 9.56 10.28 -3.23
C TYR A 393 10.09 9.13 -2.36
N LEU A 394 11.14 8.46 -2.81
CA LEU A 394 11.77 7.35 -2.08
C LEU A 394 12.72 7.86 -1.00
N PRO A 395 13.05 7.07 0.04
CA PRO A 395 14.07 7.46 1.03
C PRO A 395 15.45 7.79 0.43
N ALA A 396 15.74 7.28 -0.76
CA ALA A 396 16.96 7.61 -1.50
C ALA A 396 16.96 9.04 -2.07
N PHE A 397 15.79 9.64 -2.31
CA PHE A 397 15.66 11.03 -2.74
C PHE A 397 16.21 11.99 -1.69
N SER A 398 15.78 11.85 -0.43
CA SER A 398 16.27 12.68 0.69
C SER A 398 17.78 12.53 0.88
N ARG A 399 18.29 11.29 0.83
CA ARG A 399 19.74 11.04 0.90
C ARG A 399 20.50 11.67 -0.26
N ALA A 400 19.94 11.64 -1.46
CA ALA A 400 20.55 12.30 -2.62
C ALA A 400 20.64 13.81 -2.37
N LEU A 401 19.57 14.46 -1.90
CA LEU A 401 19.60 15.88 -1.57
C LEU A 401 20.63 16.22 -0.48
N ASP A 402 20.88 15.33 0.48
CA ASP A 402 21.96 15.50 1.46
C ASP A 402 23.34 15.55 0.80
N THR A 403 23.58 14.77 -0.27
CA THR A 403 24.86 14.81 -1.00
C THR A 403 25.08 16.15 -1.73
N PHE A 404 24.00 16.84 -2.10
CA PHE A 404 24.01 18.20 -2.66
C PHE A 404 24.04 19.28 -1.56
N GLY A 405 23.94 18.90 -0.28
CA GLY A 405 23.84 19.84 0.84
C GLY A 405 22.48 20.54 0.94
N LEU A 406 21.44 19.97 0.34
CA LEU A 406 20.10 20.57 0.21
C LEU A 406 19.00 19.85 1.02
N GLY A 407 19.33 18.86 1.86
CA GLY A 407 18.33 18.08 2.61
C GLY A 407 17.39 18.94 3.48
N ASN A 408 17.87 20.04 4.06
CA ASN A 408 17.05 20.95 4.88
C ASN A 408 16.07 21.83 4.07
N VAL A 409 16.11 21.78 2.73
CA VAL A 409 15.18 22.46 1.82
C VAL A 409 14.46 21.49 0.88
N GLU A 410 14.34 20.22 1.29
CA GLU A 410 13.66 19.18 0.50
C GLU A 410 12.22 19.59 0.17
N ARG A 411 11.47 20.15 1.12
CA ARG A 411 10.06 20.51 0.89
C ARG A 411 9.93 21.56 -0.21
N GLU A 412 10.76 22.58 -0.21
CA GLU A 412 10.75 23.64 -1.22
C GLU A 412 11.16 23.12 -2.60
N ILE A 413 12.06 22.13 -2.66
CA ILE A 413 12.42 21.44 -3.91
C ILE A 413 11.23 20.63 -4.43
N ARG A 414 10.53 19.88 -3.57
CA ARG A 414 9.31 19.13 -3.92
C ARG A 414 8.20 20.05 -4.42
N ASP A 415 7.96 21.16 -3.72
CA ASP A 415 7.00 22.18 -4.15
C ASP A 415 7.36 22.75 -5.53
N ARG A 416 8.65 22.95 -5.82
CA ARG A 416 9.10 23.40 -7.14
C ARG A 416 8.93 22.33 -8.22
N ILE A 417 9.24 21.07 -7.95
CA ILE A 417 9.01 19.94 -8.88
C ILE A 417 7.53 19.88 -9.27
N LEU A 418 6.64 19.95 -8.28
CA LEU A 418 5.19 19.95 -8.49
C LEU A 418 4.73 21.17 -9.30
N ALA A 419 5.31 22.35 -9.05
CA ALA A 419 5.02 23.55 -9.82
C ALA A 419 5.44 23.44 -11.30
N VAL A 420 6.57 22.80 -11.59
CA VAL A 420 7.02 22.51 -12.96
C VAL A 420 6.01 21.57 -13.65
N ALA A 421 5.63 20.47 -13.00
CA ALA A 421 4.68 19.51 -13.56
C ALA A 421 3.33 20.16 -13.91
N ARG A 422 2.77 20.93 -12.97
CA ARG A 422 1.48 21.62 -13.16
C ARG A 422 1.53 22.66 -14.27
N ARG A 423 2.63 23.39 -14.40
CA ARG A 423 2.83 24.37 -15.47
C ARG A 423 2.94 23.68 -16.83
N ASP A 424 3.76 22.64 -16.92
CA ASP A 424 4.08 22.01 -18.20
C ASP A 424 2.88 21.29 -18.81
N PHE A 425 1.99 20.76 -17.96
CA PHE A 425 0.72 20.15 -18.36
C PHE A 425 -0.50 21.08 -18.20
N GLU A 426 -0.30 22.39 -18.14
CA GLU A 426 -1.42 23.34 -18.10
C GLU A 426 -2.30 23.19 -19.36
N GLY A 427 -3.61 23.03 -19.16
CA GLY A 427 -4.59 22.94 -20.25
C GLY A 427 -4.90 21.52 -20.74
N VAL A 428 -4.49 20.49 -20.00
CA VAL A 428 -4.92 19.08 -20.21
C VAL A 428 -5.36 18.46 -18.89
N ASN A 429 -6.21 17.42 -18.93
CA ASN A 429 -6.84 16.84 -17.74
C ASN A 429 -5.93 15.86 -17.02
N ILE A 430 -4.90 16.39 -16.37
CA ILE A 430 -3.93 15.64 -15.57
C ILE A 430 -3.68 16.33 -14.24
N VAL A 431 -3.57 15.54 -13.17
CA VAL A 431 -3.35 16.02 -11.82
C VAL A 431 -2.16 15.30 -11.21
N PHE A 432 -1.29 16.07 -10.56
CA PHE A 432 -0.12 15.58 -9.83
C PHE A 432 -0.38 15.63 -8.33
N VAL A 433 -0.15 14.51 -7.66
CA VAL A 433 -0.33 14.34 -6.21
C VAL A 433 0.93 13.76 -5.58
N GLU A 434 1.17 14.10 -4.32
CA GLU A 434 2.32 13.57 -3.56
C GLU A 434 1.94 12.37 -2.67
N ASP A 435 0.66 12.24 -2.34
CA ASP A 435 0.09 11.12 -1.61
C ASP A 435 -0.55 10.12 -2.59
N GLU A 436 -0.58 8.84 -2.21
CA GLU A 436 -1.20 7.79 -3.01
C GLU A 436 -2.72 8.08 -3.17
N PRO A 437 -3.27 8.11 -4.40
CA PRO A 437 -4.70 8.32 -4.62
C PRO A 437 -5.54 7.21 -3.97
N GLU A 438 -6.54 7.60 -3.19
CA GLU A 438 -7.52 6.66 -2.60
C GLU A 438 -8.82 6.55 -3.42
N ASP A 439 -9.06 7.51 -4.31
CA ASP A 439 -10.27 7.65 -5.13
C ASP A 439 -10.06 7.26 -6.60
N PHE A 440 -8.86 6.79 -6.97
CA PHE A 440 -8.53 6.28 -8.30
C PHE A 440 -7.88 4.89 -8.19
N GLY A 441 -8.39 3.93 -8.97
CA GLY A 441 -7.79 2.61 -9.17
C GLY A 441 -6.72 2.62 -10.27
N ASP A 442 -6.97 3.38 -11.34
CA ASP A 442 -6.00 3.60 -12.43
C ASP A 442 -5.35 4.98 -12.30
N TYR A 443 -4.07 4.98 -11.92
CA TYR A 443 -3.22 6.16 -11.88
C TYR A 443 -1.78 5.77 -12.22
N ALA A 444 -0.98 6.74 -12.66
CA ALA A 444 0.43 6.53 -12.95
C ALA A 444 1.28 6.82 -11.70
N VAL A 445 2.40 6.11 -11.56
CA VAL A 445 3.35 6.32 -10.46
C VAL A 445 4.70 6.71 -11.04
N VAL A 446 5.32 7.74 -10.47
CA VAL A 446 6.71 8.08 -10.79
C VAL A 446 7.55 8.06 -9.52
N GLU A 447 8.50 7.14 -9.46
CA GLU A 447 9.46 7.07 -8.37
C GLU A 447 10.59 8.07 -8.57
N MET A 448 10.83 8.89 -7.55
CA MET A 448 12.00 9.76 -7.47
C MET A 448 12.95 9.21 -6.41
N GLY A 449 14.17 8.91 -6.84
CA GLY A 449 15.19 8.24 -6.04
C GLY A 449 16.55 8.93 -6.07
N GLY A 450 17.57 8.20 -5.62
CA GLY A 450 18.95 8.68 -5.55
C GLY A 450 19.77 8.25 -6.77
N PRO A 451 20.63 7.23 -6.66
CA PRO A 451 21.50 6.81 -7.76
C PRO A 451 20.73 6.03 -8.84
N ASP A 452 21.21 6.15 -10.09
CA ASP A 452 20.82 5.28 -11.19
C ASP A 452 21.23 3.82 -10.88
N PRO A 453 20.28 2.89 -10.72
CA PRO A 453 20.57 1.50 -10.38
C PRO A 453 21.37 0.75 -11.44
N SER A 454 21.37 1.23 -12.69
CA SER A 454 22.13 0.64 -13.79
C SER A 454 23.61 1.05 -13.80
N GLY A 455 23.95 2.13 -13.10
CA GLY A 455 25.31 2.69 -13.09
C GLY A 455 25.71 3.39 -14.40
N ASN A 456 24.77 3.68 -15.28
CA ASN A 456 25.01 4.39 -16.55
C ASN A 456 24.98 5.91 -16.41
N ASN A 457 24.67 6.41 -15.20
CA ASN A 457 24.42 7.83 -14.91
C ASN A 457 23.24 8.40 -15.71
N ALA A 458 22.22 7.58 -15.97
CA ALA A 458 20.98 8.08 -16.53
C ALA A 458 20.27 9.00 -15.54
N PHE A 459 19.58 10.02 -16.04
CA PHE A 459 18.81 10.94 -15.20
C PHE A 459 17.42 10.41 -14.88
N GLY A 460 16.86 9.63 -15.80
CA GLY A 460 15.60 8.95 -15.62
C GLY A 460 15.41 7.91 -16.71
N TYR A 461 14.45 7.02 -16.46
CA TYR A 461 13.97 6.06 -17.43
C TYR A 461 12.47 5.83 -17.23
N ASP A 462 11.73 5.83 -18.31
CA ASP A 462 10.49 5.09 -18.42
C ASP A 462 10.80 3.60 -18.63
N ASN A 463 10.40 2.72 -17.71
CA ASN A 463 10.52 1.27 -17.83
C ASN A 463 9.17 0.57 -18.01
N THR A 464 8.15 1.29 -18.45
CA THR A 464 6.82 0.75 -18.68
C THR A 464 6.80 -0.21 -19.87
N PHE A 465 5.83 -1.12 -19.86
CA PHE A 465 5.65 -2.12 -20.90
C PHE A 465 4.18 -2.55 -20.93
N ASN A 466 3.47 -2.23 -22.02
CA ASN A 466 2.05 -2.52 -22.18
C ASN A 466 1.75 -3.38 -23.43
N ASP A 467 2.65 -4.31 -23.77
CA ASP A 467 2.57 -5.17 -24.98
C ASP A 467 2.45 -4.40 -26.32
N GLN A 468 2.74 -3.11 -26.32
CA GLN A 468 2.72 -2.19 -27.47
C GLN A 468 4.07 -1.46 -27.60
N ALA A 469 4.29 -0.77 -28.73
CA ALA A 469 5.49 0.04 -28.85
C ALA A 469 5.50 1.14 -27.78
N LYS A 470 6.64 1.26 -27.12
CA LYS A 470 6.88 2.24 -26.08
C LYS A 470 6.84 3.65 -26.67
N ASP A 471 6.50 4.64 -25.85
CA ASP A 471 6.66 6.07 -26.18
C ASP A 471 5.75 6.66 -27.27
N THR A 472 4.89 5.86 -27.91
CA THR A 472 3.91 6.35 -28.90
C THR A 472 2.49 5.84 -28.65
N GLY A 473 1.55 6.75 -28.45
CA GLY A 473 0.12 6.42 -28.46
C GLY A 473 -0.34 5.55 -27.27
N ASN A 474 0.16 5.80 -26.05
CA ASN A 474 -0.23 5.00 -24.90
C ASN A 474 -1.65 5.34 -24.44
N LEU A 475 -2.49 4.31 -24.32
CA LEU A 475 -3.88 4.42 -23.89
C LEU A 475 -4.13 3.68 -22.57
N TYR A 476 -3.13 3.09 -21.91
CA TYR A 476 -3.35 2.35 -20.66
C TYR A 476 -3.39 3.28 -19.45
N LEU A 477 -2.50 4.27 -19.40
CA LEU A 477 -2.61 5.42 -18.49
C LEU A 477 -2.61 5.07 -16.98
N ASN A 478 -2.10 3.89 -16.62
CA ASN A 478 -1.90 3.40 -15.25
C ASN A 478 -0.46 2.86 -15.03
N ASP A 479 0.49 3.53 -15.69
CA ASP A 479 1.87 3.13 -15.78
C ASP A 479 2.66 3.31 -14.46
N TYR A 480 3.54 2.37 -14.16
CA TYR A 480 4.47 2.45 -13.02
C TYR A 480 5.90 2.72 -13.50
N LEU A 481 6.38 3.96 -13.32
CA LEU A 481 7.73 4.40 -13.65
C LEU A 481 8.61 4.30 -12.40
N GLY A 482 9.14 3.11 -12.16
CA GLY A 482 9.90 2.82 -10.95
C GLY A 482 10.38 1.38 -10.89
N GLY A 483 11.17 1.07 -9.86
CA GLY A 483 11.62 -0.29 -9.58
C GLY A 483 12.28 -1.01 -10.76
N ILE A 484 11.98 -2.31 -10.90
CA ILE A 484 12.53 -3.21 -11.93
C ILE A 484 11.39 -3.77 -12.77
N ASN A 485 11.45 -3.59 -14.09
CA ASN A 485 10.54 -4.21 -15.05
C ASN A 485 11.32 -5.16 -15.98
N ARG A 486 11.20 -6.48 -15.72
CA ARG A 486 11.89 -7.50 -16.52
C ARG A 486 11.43 -7.51 -17.98
N GLN A 487 10.14 -7.29 -18.24
CA GLN A 487 9.60 -7.30 -19.61
C GLN A 487 10.16 -6.13 -20.43
N SER A 488 10.24 -4.93 -19.83
CA SER A 488 10.88 -3.78 -20.47
C SER A 488 12.38 -4.00 -20.68
N GLY A 489 13.07 -4.64 -19.72
CA GLY A 489 14.46 -5.06 -19.88
C GLY A 489 14.70 -6.02 -21.04
N GLU A 490 13.81 -7.01 -21.25
CA GLU A 490 13.93 -8.00 -22.31
C GLU A 490 13.59 -7.43 -23.70
N ASN A 491 12.60 -6.53 -23.79
CA ASN A 491 12.12 -6.02 -25.07
C ASN A 491 12.80 -4.71 -25.52
N PHE A 492 13.19 -3.86 -24.57
CA PHE A 492 13.68 -2.51 -24.84
C PHE A 492 15.04 -2.20 -24.19
N ASN A 493 15.63 -3.14 -23.47
CA ASN A 493 16.88 -2.95 -22.73
C ASN A 493 16.82 -1.82 -21.68
N VAL A 494 15.62 -1.53 -21.15
CA VAL A 494 15.38 -0.57 -20.07
C VAL A 494 14.79 -1.31 -18.88
N LEU A 495 15.65 -1.71 -17.94
CA LEU A 495 15.25 -2.54 -16.80
C LEU A 495 14.68 -1.73 -15.63
N PHE A 496 15.21 -0.53 -15.41
CA PHE A 496 14.92 0.31 -14.25
C PHE A 496 14.15 1.54 -14.67
N GLY A 497 13.23 2.01 -13.83
CA GLY A 497 12.46 3.24 -14.07
C GLY A 497 12.56 4.24 -12.93
N GLY A 498 12.10 5.46 -13.20
CA GLY A 498 12.06 6.57 -12.24
C GLY A 498 13.07 7.68 -12.57
N VAL A 499 13.24 8.63 -11.64
CA VAL A 499 14.17 9.76 -11.75
C VAL A 499 15.29 9.61 -10.72
N PHE A 500 16.54 9.79 -11.15
CA PHE A 500 17.75 9.52 -10.38
C PHE A 500 18.51 10.81 -10.06
N VAL A 501 18.26 11.38 -8.88
CA VAL A 501 18.77 12.71 -8.50
C VAL A 501 20.30 12.76 -8.40
N GLU A 502 20.95 11.70 -7.94
CA GLU A 502 22.41 11.69 -7.81
C GLU A 502 23.11 11.76 -9.17
N SER A 503 22.47 11.27 -10.25
CA SER A 503 23.05 11.31 -11.59
C SER A 503 23.28 12.74 -12.10
N PHE A 504 22.61 13.76 -11.55
CA PHE A 504 22.82 15.15 -11.97
C PHE A 504 24.22 15.69 -11.69
N THR A 505 25.02 15.03 -10.83
CA THR A 505 26.45 15.37 -10.69
C THR A 505 27.23 15.24 -12.00
N TYR A 506 26.67 14.53 -12.99
CA TYR A 506 27.18 14.49 -14.36
C TYR A 506 27.41 15.89 -14.94
N PHE A 507 26.55 16.87 -14.62
CA PHE A 507 26.68 18.25 -15.11
C PHE A 507 27.83 19.04 -14.48
N SER A 508 28.44 18.56 -13.40
CA SER A 508 29.57 19.24 -12.76
C SER A 508 30.86 19.05 -13.56
N PRO A 509 31.49 20.11 -14.10
CA PRO A 509 32.82 20.00 -14.70
C PRO A 509 33.92 19.69 -13.67
N THR A 510 33.72 20.02 -12.39
CA THR A 510 34.67 19.70 -11.31
C THR A 510 34.60 18.23 -10.90
N LEU A 511 33.40 17.68 -10.72
CA LEU A 511 33.21 16.28 -10.31
C LEU A 511 33.29 15.30 -11.49
N THR A 512 32.97 15.76 -12.70
CA THR A 512 33.05 14.97 -13.94
C THR A 512 33.93 15.66 -15.00
N PRO A 513 35.26 15.74 -14.78
CA PRO A 513 36.16 16.44 -15.70
C PRO A 513 36.14 15.85 -17.12
N GLY A 514 36.01 16.73 -18.12
CA GLY A 514 36.00 16.34 -19.53
C GLY A 514 34.62 15.89 -20.05
N ASN A 515 33.56 15.98 -19.23
CA ASN A 515 32.21 15.81 -19.72
C ASN A 515 31.84 16.92 -20.72
N ARG A 516 31.37 16.53 -21.91
CA ARG A 516 30.96 17.47 -22.97
C ARG A 516 29.71 18.26 -22.59
N ASP A 517 28.86 17.67 -21.74
CA ASP A 517 27.58 18.24 -21.32
C ASP A 517 27.70 18.97 -19.97
N GLY A 518 28.92 19.08 -19.42
CA GLY A 518 29.19 19.77 -18.17
C GLY A 518 28.96 21.28 -18.28
N SER A 519 28.47 21.89 -17.20
CA SER A 519 28.16 23.32 -17.13
C SER A 519 28.77 23.97 -15.89
N GLU A 520 29.45 25.12 -16.08
CA GLU A 520 29.94 25.94 -14.98
C GLU A 520 28.80 26.47 -14.09
N HIS A 521 27.58 26.58 -14.62
CA HIS A 521 26.41 26.98 -13.86
C HIS A 521 26.05 25.95 -12.78
N PHE A 522 26.29 24.65 -13.02
CA PHE A 522 26.04 23.62 -12.02
C PHE A 522 26.90 23.87 -10.78
N ASP A 523 28.22 23.98 -10.96
CA ASP A 523 29.15 24.22 -9.85
C ASP A 523 28.92 25.58 -9.19
N ARG A 524 28.53 26.60 -9.96
CA ARG A 524 28.17 27.93 -9.42
C ARG A 524 26.98 27.86 -8.46
N VAL A 525 25.93 27.13 -8.84
CA VAL A 525 24.66 27.07 -8.09
C VAL A 525 24.78 26.13 -6.89
N PHE A 526 25.31 24.93 -7.08
CA PHE A 526 25.37 23.91 -6.04
C PHE A 526 26.64 23.95 -5.20
N GLY A 527 27.75 24.46 -5.75
CA GLY A 527 29.06 24.51 -5.07
C GLY A 527 29.07 25.14 -3.68
N PRO A 528 28.32 26.22 -3.40
CA PRO A 528 28.24 26.79 -2.05
C PRO A 528 27.69 25.85 -0.97
N PHE A 529 26.92 24.82 -1.36
CA PHE A 529 26.21 23.92 -0.46
C PHE A 529 26.73 22.48 -0.51
N MET A 530 27.17 22.04 -1.69
CA MET A 530 27.56 20.66 -1.96
C MET A 530 28.93 20.34 -1.34
N PRO A 531 29.02 19.41 -0.36
CA PRO A 531 30.29 19.09 0.31
C PRO A 531 31.37 18.58 -0.65
N ALA A 532 30.99 17.85 -1.70
CA ALA A 532 31.91 17.34 -2.72
C ALA A 532 32.62 18.46 -3.53
N LEU A 533 32.02 19.65 -3.58
CA LEU A 533 32.59 20.86 -4.19
C LEU A 533 33.23 21.81 -3.16
N GLY A 534 33.33 21.38 -1.90
CA GLY A 534 33.85 22.19 -0.80
C GLY A 534 32.83 23.15 -0.17
N GLY A 535 31.54 22.99 -0.49
CA GLY A 535 30.44 23.77 0.09
C GLY A 535 30.07 23.37 1.51
N GLU A 536 29.24 24.20 2.14
CA GLU A 536 28.63 23.90 3.44
C GLU A 536 27.12 23.73 3.28
N ALA A 537 26.60 22.56 3.66
CA ALA A 537 25.18 22.25 3.58
C ALA A 537 24.29 23.35 4.18
N VAL A 538 23.10 23.51 3.60
CA VAL A 538 22.08 24.45 4.08
C VAL A 538 21.69 24.04 5.50
N ARG A 539 21.71 24.98 6.45
CA ARG A 539 21.19 24.76 7.80
C ARG A 539 19.73 25.19 7.86
N GLY A 540 18.90 24.50 8.64
CA GLY A 540 17.48 24.87 8.80
C GLY A 540 17.24 26.32 9.23
N SER A 541 18.19 26.95 9.94
CA SER A 541 18.10 28.36 10.34
C SER A 541 18.31 29.38 9.21
N GLU A 542 18.72 28.95 8.02
CA GLU A 542 19.03 29.81 6.87
C GLU A 542 17.91 29.83 5.83
N VAL A 543 16.88 29.00 6.01
CA VAL A 543 15.74 28.93 5.09
C VAL A 543 14.92 30.22 5.23
N GLY A 544 14.73 30.92 4.10
CA GLY A 544 13.97 32.18 4.04
C GLY A 544 14.61 33.40 4.70
N SER A 545 15.83 33.29 5.25
CA SER A 545 16.52 34.44 5.87
C SER A 545 18.04 34.25 5.97
N GLY A 546 18.77 35.35 6.14
CA GLY A 546 20.22 35.33 6.33
C GLY A 546 21.05 35.55 5.05
N PRO A 547 22.38 35.52 5.17
CA PRO A 547 23.29 35.97 4.10
C PRO A 547 23.30 35.06 2.87
N ARG A 548 22.93 33.78 3.01
CA ARG A 548 22.87 32.79 1.93
C ARG A 548 21.47 32.58 1.34
N ALA A 549 20.45 33.30 1.83
CA ALA A 549 19.04 33.05 1.47
C ALA A 549 18.80 33.08 -0.05
N ALA A 550 19.30 34.10 -0.76
CA ALA A 550 19.14 34.20 -2.21
C ALA A 550 19.84 33.06 -2.99
N GLN A 551 20.98 32.57 -2.48
CA GLN A 551 21.68 31.43 -3.08
C GLN A 551 20.92 30.12 -2.85
N ILE A 552 20.31 29.98 -1.67
CA ILE A 552 19.45 28.83 -1.34
C ILE A 552 18.22 28.83 -2.24
N GLU A 553 17.56 29.97 -2.41
CA GLU A 553 16.41 30.12 -3.31
C GLU A 553 16.76 29.78 -4.77
N GLU A 554 17.93 30.21 -5.26
CA GLU A 554 18.40 29.83 -6.60
C GLU A 554 18.66 28.33 -6.70
N ALA A 555 19.32 27.72 -5.72
CA ALA A 555 19.60 26.28 -5.70
C ALA A 555 18.33 25.44 -5.64
N VAL A 556 17.35 25.83 -4.82
CA VAL A 556 16.02 25.21 -4.76
C VAL A 556 15.32 25.29 -6.12
N ARG A 557 15.30 26.48 -6.73
CA ARG A 557 14.66 26.68 -8.04
C ARG A 557 15.32 25.81 -9.11
N VAL A 558 16.65 25.80 -9.18
CA VAL A 558 17.41 25.04 -10.18
C VAL A 558 17.27 23.53 -9.96
N ALA A 559 17.41 23.03 -8.73
CA ALA A 559 17.20 21.63 -8.41
C ALA A 559 15.78 21.17 -8.79
N GLY A 560 14.77 21.91 -8.34
CA GLY A 560 13.37 21.59 -8.66
C GLY A 560 13.06 21.67 -10.16
N ASN A 561 13.69 22.61 -10.89
CA ASN A 561 13.58 22.70 -12.34
C ASN A 561 14.18 21.47 -13.04
N VAL A 562 15.41 21.08 -12.69
CA VAL A 562 16.09 19.96 -13.35
C VAL A 562 15.39 18.63 -13.06
N ILE A 563 15.02 18.39 -11.80
CA ILE A 563 14.28 17.20 -11.38
C ILE A 563 12.89 17.18 -12.05
N GLY A 564 12.15 18.29 -11.95
CA GLY A 564 10.81 18.42 -12.53
C GLY A 564 10.80 18.24 -14.05
N ASN A 565 11.72 18.87 -14.78
CA ASN A 565 11.85 18.73 -16.22
C ASN A 565 12.19 17.30 -16.65
N THR A 566 12.96 16.57 -15.83
CA THR A 566 13.28 15.16 -16.09
C THR A 566 12.06 14.29 -15.85
N MET A 567 11.36 14.52 -14.73
CA MET A 567 10.13 13.80 -14.40
C MET A 567 9.04 13.97 -15.47
N VAL A 568 8.76 15.20 -15.92
CA VAL A 568 7.72 15.43 -16.97
C VAL A 568 8.11 14.82 -18.31
N HIS A 569 9.42 14.68 -18.59
CA HIS A 569 9.92 13.99 -19.79
C HIS A 569 9.63 12.48 -19.72
N GLU A 570 9.93 11.84 -18.59
CA GLU A 570 9.60 10.41 -18.40
C GLU A 570 8.08 10.17 -18.39
N ILE A 571 7.30 11.10 -17.87
CA ILE A 571 5.83 11.03 -17.98
C ILE A 571 5.39 11.18 -19.44
N GLY A 572 6.06 12.03 -20.22
CA GLY A 572 5.77 12.16 -21.64
C GLY A 572 6.05 10.88 -22.42
N HIS A 573 7.09 10.14 -22.04
CA HIS A 573 7.35 8.78 -22.55
C HIS A 573 6.19 7.83 -22.22
N SER A 574 5.79 7.76 -20.95
CA SER A 574 4.66 6.94 -20.50
C SER A 574 3.35 7.34 -21.20
N LEU A 575 3.06 8.62 -21.39
CA LEU A 575 1.86 9.07 -22.12
C LEU A 575 1.93 8.82 -23.63
N GLY A 576 3.09 8.44 -24.16
CA GLY A 576 3.27 8.16 -25.57
C GLY A 576 3.40 9.41 -26.44
N LEU A 577 4.06 10.46 -25.93
CA LEU A 577 4.03 11.81 -26.54
C LEU A 577 4.88 11.99 -27.79
N THR A 578 5.70 11.04 -28.19
CA THR A 578 6.37 11.09 -29.49
C THR A 578 5.50 10.54 -30.62
N HIS A 579 4.18 10.56 -30.39
CA HIS A 579 3.12 10.24 -31.32
C HIS A 579 3.18 11.09 -32.59
N LEU A 580 3.18 10.41 -33.74
CA LEU A 580 2.93 10.96 -35.05
C LEU A 580 1.53 10.57 -35.54
N PRO A 581 0.91 11.33 -36.46
CA PRO A 581 -0.41 10.98 -37.00
C PRO A 581 -0.51 9.55 -37.56
N GLU A 582 0.58 9.01 -38.11
CA GLU A 582 0.64 7.63 -38.63
C GLU A 582 0.59 6.56 -37.53
N ASP A 583 0.92 6.92 -36.28
CA ASP A 583 0.93 6.01 -35.13
C ASP A 583 -0.49 5.62 -34.67
N TRP A 584 -1.52 6.29 -35.20
CA TRP A 584 -2.91 5.85 -35.09
C TRP A 584 -3.20 4.57 -35.88
N GLU A 585 -2.45 4.30 -36.95
CA GLU A 585 -2.59 3.10 -37.76
C GLU A 585 -1.73 1.95 -37.22
N ALA A 586 -0.46 2.23 -36.88
CA ALA A 586 0.46 1.28 -36.28
C ALA A 586 1.54 2.04 -35.48
N PRO A 587 1.85 1.63 -34.25
CA PRO A 587 2.76 2.41 -33.40
C PRO A 587 4.20 2.39 -33.93
N GLY A 588 4.81 3.56 -33.97
CA GLY A 588 6.22 3.76 -34.27
C GLY A 588 7.16 3.30 -33.16
N THR A 589 8.46 3.57 -33.34
CA THR A 589 9.52 3.31 -32.34
C THR A 589 10.32 4.59 -32.08
N ILE A 590 9.64 5.73 -32.13
CA ILE A 590 10.25 7.03 -31.95
C ILE A 590 10.15 7.37 -30.46
N PHE A 591 11.29 7.71 -29.87
CA PHE A 591 11.42 8.01 -28.45
C PHE A 591 11.48 9.52 -28.16
N HIS A 592 11.98 10.30 -29.11
CA HIS A 592 12.17 11.74 -28.95
C HIS A 592 11.71 12.50 -30.19
N ASN A 593 11.48 13.80 -30.05
CA ASN A 593 11.23 14.67 -31.20
C ASN A 593 12.37 14.58 -32.21
N ALA A 594 12.04 14.48 -33.49
CA ALA A 594 13.04 14.42 -34.56
C ALA A 594 13.80 15.75 -34.77
N GLU A 595 13.13 16.87 -34.50
CA GLU A 595 13.71 18.22 -34.57
C GLU A 595 13.76 18.84 -33.16
N PRO A 596 14.97 19.06 -32.59
CA PRO A 596 15.11 19.68 -31.29
C PRO A 596 14.73 21.16 -31.36
N GLY A 597 14.00 21.65 -30.37
CA GLY A 597 13.46 23.01 -30.35
C GLY A 597 13.27 23.59 -28.96
N GLY A 598 13.86 22.96 -27.94
CA GLY A 598 13.65 23.35 -26.56
C GLY A 598 12.44 22.66 -25.92
N PHE A 599 11.98 21.56 -26.49
CA PHE A 599 10.75 20.89 -26.08
C PHE A 599 10.98 19.87 -24.97
N ILE A 600 9.89 19.55 -24.25
CA ILE A 600 9.92 18.56 -23.17
C ILE A 600 10.43 17.20 -23.68
N MET A 601 9.95 16.75 -24.85
CA MET A 601 10.28 15.44 -25.47
C MET A 601 11.53 15.47 -26.37
N ASP A 602 12.37 16.51 -26.28
CA ASP A 602 13.67 16.49 -26.97
C ASP A 602 14.63 15.52 -26.28
N ALA A 603 15.51 14.88 -27.06
CA ALA A 603 16.44 13.90 -26.53
C ALA A 603 17.35 14.50 -25.46
N GLY A 604 17.70 13.68 -24.47
CA GLY A 604 18.44 14.18 -23.31
C GLY A 604 19.79 14.84 -23.66
N SER A 605 20.46 14.37 -24.71
CA SER A 605 21.71 14.92 -25.25
C SER A 605 21.56 16.26 -25.96
N ASP A 606 20.34 16.62 -26.34
CA ASP A 606 20.05 17.87 -27.05
C ASP A 606 19.57 18.97 -26.09
N ARG A 607 19.43 18.63 -24.79
CA ARG A 607 18.98 19.54 -23.73
C ARG A 607 20.10 19.83 -22.73
N SER A 608 20.65 21.04 -22.78
CA SER A 608 21.72 21.48 -21.88
C SER A 608 21.25 21.61 -20.42
N PHE A 609 22.21 21.75 -19.51
CA PHE A 609 21.91 22.03 -18.10
C PHE A 609 21.12 23.32 -17.93
N GLU A 610 21.52 24.41 -18.60
CA GLU A 610 20.87 25.73 -18.53
C GLU A 610 19.41 25.66 -18.96
N GLN A 611 19.13 24.89 -20.02
CA GLN A 611 17.77 24.67 -20.48
C GLN A 611 16.92 23.93 -19.45
N ARG A 612 17.45 22.86 -18.84
CA ARG A 612 16.75 22.09 -17.79
C ARG A 612 16.59 22.89 -16.50
N ALA A 613 17.56 23.75 -16.19
CA ALA A 613 17.61 24.60 -15.02
C ALA A 613 16.80 25.90 -15.18
N GLU A 614 16.39 26.26 -16.40
CA GLU A 614 15.81 27.55 -16.78
C GLU A 614 16.71 28.71 -16.33
N LEU A 615 17.94 28.71 -16.84
CA LEU A 615 18.96 29.72 -16.60
C LEU A 615 19.21 30.55 -17.87
N ASP A 616 19.70 31.76 -17.68
CA ASP A 616 20.18 32.64 -18.75
C ASP A 616 19.17 32.93 -19.88
N GLY A 617 17.88 32.86 -19.56
CA GLY A 617 16.77 33.10 -20.49
C GLY A 617 16.29 31.84 -21.22
N GLU A 618 16.88 30.67 -20.92
CA GLU A 618 16.41 29.39 -21.41
C GLU A 618 15.13 28.93 -20.68
N GLY A 619 14.28 28.22 -21.41
CA GLY A 619 13.03 27.65 -20.90
C GLY A 619 11.92 28.68 -20.61
N PRO A 620 10.80 28.23 -20.02
CA PRO A 620 10.48 26.83 -19.70
C PRO A 620 10.37 25.96 -20.95
N ALA A 621 10.66 24.66 -20.82
CA ALA A 621 10.40 23.71 -21.90
C ALA A 621 8.88 23.60 -22.11
N VAL A 622 8.45 23.40 -23.36
CA VAL A 622 7.04 23.24 -23.72
C VAL A 622 6.84 21.99 -24.55
N PHE A 623 5.60 21.52 -24.68
CA PHE A 623 5.25 20.55 -25.71
C PHE A 623 5.22 21.23 -27.08
N ASN A 624 5.68 20.54 -28.12
CA ASN A 624 5.47 21.00 -29.49
C ASN A 624 3.97 20.92 -29.87
N GLU A 625 3.60 21.41 -31.06
CA GLU A 625 2.20 21.45 -31.49
C GLU A 625 1.57 20.06 -31.62
N VAL A 626 2.32 19.07 -32.11
CA VAL A 626 1.85 17.68 -32.31
C VAL A 626 1.59 17.00 -30.97
N ASN A 627 2.55 17.04 -30.05
CA ASN A 627 2.45 16.43 -28.72
C ASN A 627 1.32 17.11 -27.92
N SER A 628 1.18 18.44 -28.04
CA SER A 628 0.10 19.19 -27.40
C SER A 628 -1.28 18.82 -27.93
N ALA A 629 -1.40 18.60 -29.25
CA ALA A 629 -2.65 18.19 -29.87
C ALA A 629 -3.05 16.79 -29.41
N TYR A 630 -2.10 15.85 -29.43
CA TYR A 630 -2.30 14.49 -28.95
C TYR A 630 -2.72 14.44 -27.47
N LEU A 631 -2.05 15.19 -26.58
CA LEU A 631 -2.44 15.27 -25.17
C LEU A 631 -3.87 15.76 -24.97
N ARG A 632 -4.30 16.79 -25.71
CA ARG A 632 -5.66 17.33 -25.61
C ARG A 632 -6.71 16.36 -26.16
N GLU A 633 -6.31 15.46 -27.04
CA GLU A 633 -7.18 14.41 -27.58
C GLU A 633 -7.39 13.29 -26.55
N ILE A 634 -6.33 12.82 -25.90
CA ILE A 634 -6.42 11.70 -24.94
C ILE A 634 -6.79 12.14 -23.50
N LEU A 635 -6.51 13.39 -23.13
CA LEU A 635 -6.79 14.00 -21.83
C LEU A 635 -7.51 15.35 -21.99
N PRO A 636 -8.71 15.37 -22.61
CA PRO A 636 -9.48 16.60 -22.79
C PRO A 636 -9.94 17.17 -21.44
N LEU A 637 -9.95 18.51 -21.35
CA LEU A 637 -10.47 19.21 -20.18
C LEU A 637 -11.97 18.93 -19.96
N ASP A 638 -12.38 19.03 -18.70
CA ASP A 638 -13.79 18.92 -18.26
C ASP A 638 -14.68 20.05 -18.80
#